data_AF-A0A8D8BL50-F1
#
_entry.id   AF-A0A8D8BL50-F1
#
_cell.length_a   1.000
_cell.length_b   1.000
_cell.length_c   1.000
_cell.angle_alpha   90.00
_cell.angle_beta   90.00
_cell.angle_gamma   90.00
#
_symmetry.space_group_name_H-M   'P 1'
#
loop_
_entity.id
_entity.type
_entity.pdbx_description
1 polymer ?
#
loop_
_entity_poly.entity_id
_entity_poly.type
_entity_poly.pdbx_seq_one_letter_code
_entity_poly.pdbx_strand_id
1 'polypeptide(L)'
;QSTWCKDLLTSIMTNTPHTWSQHTLQCFPPVLNDFFVQNSIPKENKQLLKKSVDEEYRNWAGMSNENDIISHFGAAGTPPLFLCLLFKMIVETDTISPVAYKTLERIGARALSAHLRKLCDYLVFEVSNSGVGAHVNKCVDTINDMIWKYNILTIDRLVLCLSLRTLEGNEAQVSFCIIQLLLLKTSEFRNRLQEFVNNNSPEHWKQNNWHERHLAFHQKFPEKFAPDESVSHPSTLPVYFGNVCLRFLPVLDITIHRYLEVPATMSKTLDVLLDHLGSLYKFHDRPITYLYNTLHYYEKRLRERPHLKRRLVGTVIGSLKDVRPENWALTKQYHEYMLKKDETVNWIPELNYYITLVRRMQDTIDGNNVFQGTDWRFNEFPNPPAHALYVSCVELLGLPVGPQTVANSLIDVVVKGYPVIPEFRVHNWINTIGLLMAALPESYWSVIYDRLKDIISSVQMTDWTHRQSPFEMFNFKIVKEAMLEKNYVVILAIAQSILHHSGIGQISTITDFIKEKFKPIIKTEYQLIYLCHVVGPFLNRLSTERPRAVSDITLILYELLEQVDKAQSSAPLKYMDPICDLLYHIKYMFVGDMMKSDLEAIIRRLRPALQMRLRFITRLNVDEIGVEQQATEGSIPAAGQSQAEFKPQVGQAVGAGGVGGTTVQQTQQSQPQAVQ
;
A
#
# COMPACT_ATOMS: atom_id res chain seq x y z
N GLN A 1 15.45 6.10 -6.91
CA GLN A 1 14.75 6.17 -5.61
C GLN A 1 14.22 7.58 -5.46
N SER A 2 12.96 7.76 -5.05
CA SER A 2 12.30 9.07 -5.12
C SER A 2 12.79 9.99 -4.00
N THR A 3 13.59 10.98 -4.37
CA THR A 3 14.21 11.99 -3.47
C THR A 3 13.20 12.66 -2.55
N TRP A 4 11.99 12.96 -3.03
CA TRP A 4 10.95 13.65 -2.25
C TRP A 4 10.59 12.97 -0.92
N CYS A 5 10.53 11.64 -0.89
CA CYS A 5 10.09 10.90 0.29
C CYS A 5 11.17 10.94 1.38
N LYS A 6 12.45 10.79 0.99
CA LYS A 6 13.57 10.88 1.92
C LYS A 6 13.67 12.29 2.53
N ASP A 7 13.49 13.33 1.73
CA ASP A 7 13.56 14.72 2.20
C ASP A 7 12.41 15.02 3.18
N LEU A 8 11.19 14.59 2.85
CA LEU A 8 10.03 14.72 3.74
C LEU A 8 10.24 13.99 5.07
N LEU A 9 10.66 12.72 5.04
CA LEU A 9 10.87 11.94 6.26
C LEU A 9 12.01 12.50 7.10
N THR A 10 13.07 12.99 6.47
CA THR A 10 14.18 13.65 7.18
C THR A 10 13.68 14.89 7.91
N SER A 11 12.86 15.72 7.25
CA SER A 11 12.23 16.90 7.88
C SER A 11 11.31 16.54 9.05
N ILE A 12 10.52 15.47 8.92
CA ILE A 12 9.67 14.96 10.01
C ILE A 12 10.55 14.51 11.19
N MET A 13 11.65 13.79 10.93
CA MET A 13 12.55 13.31 11.98
C MET A 13 13.31 14.44 12.68
N THR A 14 13.60 15.54 11.99
CA THR A 14 14.20 16.74 12.59
C THR A 14 13.23 17.42 13.58
N ASN A 15 11.95 17.54 13.21
CA ASN A 15 10.96 18.27 14.03
C ASN A 15 10.34 17.40 15.13
N THR A 16 10.09 16.13 14.83
CA THR A 16 9.41 15.17 15.70
C THR A 16 10.14 13.82 15.64
N PRO A 17 11.33 13.71 16.26
CA PRO A 17 12.06 12.46 16.29
C PRO A 17 11.21 11.36 16.96
N HIS A 18 10.92 10.28 16.23
CA HIS A 18 10.15 9.14 16.72
C HIS A 18 10.62 7.82 16.09
N THR A 19 10.25 6.72 16.73
CA THR A 19 10.42 5.37 16.17
C THR A 19 9.05 4.78 15.85
N TRP A 20 9.03 3.58 15.28
CA TRP A 20 7.82 2.78 15.07
C TRP A 20 8.03 1.41 15.69
N SER A 21 6.94 0.76 16.10
CA SER A 21 7.02 -0.62 16.56
C SER A 21 7.35 -1.56 15.39
N GLN A 22 7.95 -2.71 15.70
CA GLN A 22 8.36 -3.68 14.69
C GLN A 22 7.17 -4.22 13.90
N HIS A 23 6.03 -4.47 14.56
CA HIS A 23 4.82 -4.98 13.91
C HIS A 23 4.20 -3.97 12.92
N THR A 24 4.26 -2.67 13.21
CA THR A 24 3.85 -1.61 12.29
C THR A 24 4.85 -1.44 11.15
N LEU A 25 6.16 -1.39 11.44
CA LEU A 25 7.22 -1.28 10.43
C LEU A 25 7.20 -2.43 9.41
N GLN A 26 6.88 -3.65 9.85
CA GLN A 26 6.75 -4.80 8.95
C GLN A 26 5.64 -4.64 7.90
N CYS A 27 4.68 -3.74 8.11
CA CYS A 27 3.61 -3.45 7.15
C CYS A 27 3.99 -2.32 6.19
N PHE A 28 5.04 -1.54 6.48
CA PHE A 28 5.48 -0.45 5.63
C PHE A 28 6.12 -0.99 4.34
N PRO A 29 6.06 -0.22 3.23
CA PRO A 29 6.92 -0.45 2.08
C PRO A 29 8.40 -0.56 2.49
N PRO A 30 9.20 -1.44 1.86
CA PRO A 30 10.59 -1.71 2.28
C PRO A 30 11.45 -0.44 2.41
N VAL A 31 11.30 0.51 1.48
CA VAL A 31 12.05 1.78 1.49
C VAL A 31 11.78 2.62 2.75
N LEU A 32 10.54 2.61 3.25
CA LEU A 32 10.20 3.32 4.49
C LEU A 32 10.74 2.56 5.71
N ASN A 33 10.66 1.23 5.69
CA ASN A 33 11.21 0.39 6.75
C ASN A 33 12.72 0.63 6.91
N ASP A 34 13.48 0.56 5.80
CA ASP A 34 14.92 0.79 5.78
C ASP A 34 15.29 2.18 6.33
N PHE A 35 14.51 3.21 5.98
CA PHE A 35 14.73 4.56 6.49
C PHE A 35 14.61 4.63 8.02
N PHE A 36 13.56 4.06 8.61
CA PHE A 36 13.37 4.09 10.06
C PHE A 36 14.33 3.18 10.83
N VAL A 37 14.78 2.08 10.21
CA VAL A 37 15.85 1.23 10.77
C VAL A 37 17.17 1.99 10.82
N GLN A 38 17.52 2.75 9.78
CA GLN A 38 18.74 3.56 9.74
C GLN A 38 18.70 4.78 10.67
N ASN A 39 17.52 5.36 10.89
CA ASN A 39 17.31 6.57 11.70
C ASN A 39 16.63 6.27 13.05
N SER A 40 17.07 5.20 13.72
CA SER A 40 16.49 4.82 15.02
C SER A 40 16.87 5.79 16.15
N ILE A 41 15.96 6.01 17.09
CA ILE A 41 16.17 6.89 18.25
C ILE A 41 16.24 6.03 19.52
N PRO A 42 17.10 6.38 20.49
CA PRO A 42 17.17 5.68 21.77
C PRO A 42 15.81 5.58 22.45
N LYS A 43 15.45 4.36 22.90
CA LYS A 43 14.27 4.15 23.72
C LYS A 43 14.50 4.71 25.12
N GLU A 44 13.53 5.44 25.63
CA GLU A 44 13.58 5.96 27.00
C GLU A 44 13.58 4.83 28.04
N ASN A 45 14.37 4.99 29.11
CA ASN A 45 14.40 4.04 30.21
C ASN A 45 13.14 4.20 31.08
N LYS A 46 12.31 3.17 31.12
CA LYS A 46 11.02 3.18 31.83
C LYS A 46 11.16 3.16 33.35
N GLN A 47 12.19 2.50 33.88
CA GLN A 47 12.48 2.54 35.31
C GLN A 47 12.92 3.94 35.74
N LEU A 48 13.68 4.63 34.88
CA LEU A 48 14.05 6.02 35.10
C LEU A 48 12.81 6.92 35.08
N LEU A 49 11.90 6.74 34.11
CA LEU A 49 10.63 7.47 34.06
C LEU A 49 9.84 7.30 35.36
N LYS A 50 9.66 6.07 35.85
CA LYS A 50 8.98 5.79 37.12
C LYS A 50 9.65 6.51 38.29
N LYS A 51 10.97 6.39 38.40
CA LYS A 51 11.75 7.04 39.45
C LYS A 51 11.58 8.57 39.44
N SER A 52 11.67 9.20 38.27
CA SER A 52 11.48 10.65 38.12
C SER A 52 10.06 11.09 38.49
N VAL A 53 9.03 10.31 38.13
CA VAL A 53 7.64 10.59 38.54
C VAL A 53 7.49 10.50 40.06
N ASP A 54 8.10 9.51 40.70
CA ASP A 54 8.05 9.34 42.16
C ASP A 54 8.86 10.40 42.92
N GLU A 55 9.93 10.93 42.33
CA GLU A 55 10.71 12.06 42.85
C GLU A 55 9.92 13.38 42.75
N GLU A 56 9.39 13.69 41.57
CA GLU A 56 8.59 14.90 41.37
C GLU A 56 7.28 14.89 42.17
N TYR A 57 6.68 13.72 42.39
CA TYR A 57 5.52 13.59 43.27
C TYR A 57 5.85 13.88 44.74
N ARG A 58 7.03 13.46 45.22
CA ARG A 58 7.52 13.81 46.55
C ARG A 58 7.79 15.31 46.67
N ASN A 59 8.34 15.92 45.63
CA ASN A 59 8.54 17.37 45.57
C ASN A 59 7.19 18.11 45.67
N TRP A 60 6.19 17.67 44.90
CA TRP A 60 4.83 18.23 44.99
C TRP A 60 4.26 18.15 46.42
N ALA A 61 4.36 16.98 47.06
CA ALA A 61 3.86 16.77 48.42
C ALA A 61 4.63 17.58 49.49
N GLY A 62 5.91 17.91 49.23
CA GLY A 62 6.76 18.68 50.13
C GLY A 62 6.66 20.20 49.97
N MET A 63 6.09 20.69 48.86
CA MET A 63 5.93 22.13 48.61
C MET A 63 4.59 22.64 49.19
N SER A 64 4.64 23.77 49.88
CA SER A 64 3.45 24.41 50.49
C SER A 64 3.05 25.75 49.86
N ASN A 65 3.95 26.40 49.11
CA ASN A 65 3.70 27.69 48.45
C ASN A 65 3.13 27.49 47.04
N GLU A 66 1.89 27.96 46.80
CA GLU A 66 1.21 27.83 45.50
C GLU A 66 2.02 28.40 44.33
N ASN A 67 2.67 29.56 44.51
CA ASN A 67 3.40 30.23 43.43
C ASN A 67 4.64 29.44 43.01
N ASP A 68 5.34 28.84 43.98
CA ASP A 68 6.51 28.02 43.73
C ASP A 68 6.12 26.73 43.03
N ILE A 69 5.01 26.11 43.43
CA ILE A 69 4.43 24.92 42.78
C ILE A 69 4.11 25.23 41.32
N ILE A 70 3.34 26.29 41.06
CA ILE A 70 2.95 26.66 39.70
C ILE A 70 4.19 27.00 38.85
N SER A 71 5.21 27.63 39.45
CA SER A 71 6.44 27.96 38.73
C SER A 71 7.31 26.76 38.42
N HIS A 72 7.45 25.81 39.34
CA HIS A 72 8.24 24.60 39.13
C HIS A 72 7.56 23.66 38.13
N PHE A 73 6.28 23.36 38.32
CA PHE A 73 5.58 22.37 37.49
C PHE A 73 4.97 22.94 36.20
N GLY A 74 4.83 24.26 36.10
CA GLY A 74 4.27 24.95 34.93
C GLY A 74 5.28 25.66 34.04
N ALA A 75 6.57 25.68 34.38
CA ALA A 75 7.59 26.33 33.56
C ALA A 75 7.92 25.56 32.27
N ALA A 76 8.23 26.31 31.20
CA ALA A 76 8.75 25.72 29.98
C ALA A 76 10.15 25.13 30.21
N GLY A 77 10.40 23.92 29.72
CA GLY A 77 11.70 23.23 29.81
C GLY A 77 11.83 22.25 30.97
N THR A 78 10.84 22.17 31.88
CA THR A 78 10.80 21.11 32.89
C THR A 78 10.36 19.78 32.28
N PRO A 79 10.72 18.63 32.89
CA PRO A 79 10.28 17.32 32.41
C PRO A 79 8.75 17.26 32.34
N PRO A 80 8.15 16.83 31.21
CA PRO A 80 6.71 16.88 31.03
C PRO A 80 6.00 15.74 31.76
N LEU A 81 6.02 15.77 33.10
CA LEU A 81 5.55 14.70 33.97
C LEU A 81 4.26 15.06 34.71
N PHE A 82 3.79 16.30 34.59
CA PHE A 82 2.66 16.80 35.39
C PHE A 82 1.39 15.94 35.30
N LEU A 83 1.04 15.40 34.14
CA LEU A 83 -0.12 14.49 34.01
C LEU A 83 0.09 13.15 34.75
N CYS A 84 1.33 12.66 34.83
CA CYS A 84 1.66 11.50 35.67
C CYS A 84 1.49 11.83 37.16
N LEU A 85 1.81 13.06 37.57
CA LEU A 85 1.62 13.52 38.94
C LEU A 85 0.14 13.60 39.29
N LEU A 86 -0.69 14.20 38.41
CA LEU A 86 -2.15 14.22 38.60
C LEU A 86 -2.73 12.82 38.70
N PHE A 87 -2.28 11.90 37.84
CA PHE A 87 -2.67 10.49 37.94
C PHE A 87 -2.33 9.92 39.33
N LYS A 88 -1.10 10.13 39.83
CA LYS A 88 -0.72 9.68 41.19
C LYS A 88 -1.54 10.33 42.30
N MET A 89 -1.78 11.64 42.22
CA MET A 89 -2.61 12.37 43.20
C MET A 89 -3.99 11.72 43.29
N ILE A 90 -4.67 11.51 42.16
CA ILE A 90 -6.01 10.94 42.14
C ILE A 90 -6.00 9.49 42.65
N VAL A 91 -4.97 8.70 42.29
CA VAL A 91 -4.82 7.32 42.78
C VAL A 91 -4.70 7.26 44.32
N GLU A 92 -4.03 8.24 44.93
CA GLU A 92 -3.75 8.26 46.38
C GLU A 92 -4.81 9.02 47.20
N THR A 93 -5.32 10.14 46.71
CA THR A 93 -6.17 11.07 47.47
C THR A 93 -7.59 11.24 46.91
N ASP A 94 -7.91 10.64 45.76
CA ASP A 94 -9.19 10.78 45.03
C ASP A 94 -9.67 12.25 44.84
N THR A 95 -8.72 13.19 44.82
CA THR A 95 -9.02 14.63 44.77
C THR A 95 -7.92 15.39 44.00
N ILE A 96 -8.28 16.54 43.43
CA ILE A 96 -7.34 17.44 42.74
C ILE A 96 -7.44 18.82 43.38
N SER A 97 -6.30 19.44 43.68
CA SER A 97 -6.26 20.78 44.27
C SER A 97 -6.46 21.89 43.23
N PRO A 98 -6.99 23.06 43.60
CA PRO A 98 -7.10 24.22 42.70
C PRO A 98 -5.77 24.66 42.08
N VAL A 99 -4.68 24.53 42.84
CA VAL A 99 -3.30 24.81 42.38
C VAL A 99 -2.94 23.96 41.16
N ALA A 100 -3.42 22.72 41.11
CA ALA A 100 -3.15 21.83 40.00
C ALA A 100 -3.78 22.31 38.68
N TYR A 101 -4.99 22.90 38.74
CA TYR A 101 -5.64 23.51 37.57
C TYR A 101 -4.91 24.77 37.10
N LYS A 102 -4.47 25.64 38.02
CA LYS A 102 -3.62 26.80 37.67
C LYS A 102 -2.31 26.37 36.99
N THR A 103 -1.71 25.27 37.45
CA THR A 103 -0.51 24.70 36.80
C THR A 103 -0.81 24.16 35.40
N LEU A 104 -1.93 23.46 35.19
CA LEU A 104 -2.37 23.02 33.86
C LEU A 104 -2.58 24.20 32.90
N GLU A 105 -3.19 25.28 33.38
CA GLU A 105 -3.41 26.50 32.60
C GLU A 105 -2.07 27.12 32.19
N ARG A 106 -1.09 27.18 33.12
CA ARG A 106 0.26 27.69 32.83
C ARG A 106 1.03 26.83 31.81
N ILE A 107 0.89 25.50 31.85
CA ILE A 107 1.49 24.60 30.84
C ILE A 107 0.89 24.90 29.45
N GLY A 108 -0.43 25.08 29.39
CA GLY A 108 -1.17 25.37 28.17
C GLY A 108 -1.35 24.16 27.24
N ALA A 109 -2.35 24.25 26.36
CA ALA A 109 -2.81 23.14 25.54
C ALA A 109 -1.74 22.55 24.60
N ARG A 110 -0.82 23.37 24.08
CA ARG A 110 0.24 22.92 23.16
C ARG A 110 1.29 22.06 23.86
N ALA A 111 1.76 22.47 25.03
CA ALA A 111 2.78 21.73 25.76
C ALA A 111 2.19 20.47 26.42
N LEU A 112 0.89 20.48 26.76
CA LEU A 112 0.19 19.35 27.39
C LEU A 112 0.31 18.04 26.59
N SER A 113 0.42 18.09 25.26
CA SER A 113 0.64 16.90 24.42
C SER A 113 1.94 16.16 24.74
N ALA A 114 2.98 16.84 25.23
CA ALA A 114 4.21 16.20 25.70
C ALA A 114 3.99 15.45 27.02
N HIS A 115 3.20 16.05 27.93
CA HIS A 115 2.82 15.40 29.19
C HIS A 115 1.95 14.18 28.94
N LEU A 116 1.06 14.24 27.94
CA LEU A 116 0.17 13.13 27.59
C LEU A 116 0.96 11.92 27.09
N ARG A 117 2.00 12.16 26.27
CA ARG A 117 2.90 11.10 25.81
C ARG A 117 3.59 10.41 26.97
N LYS A 118 4.12 11.16 27.94
CA LYS A 118 4.74 10.60 29.14
C LYS A 118 3.75 9.86 30.03
N LEU A 119 2.53 10.37 30.18
CA LEU A 119 1.46 9.67 30.90
C LEU A 119 1.15 8.32 30.25
N CYS A 120 1.07 8.24 28.93
CA CYS A 120 0.83 6.98 28.23
C CYS A 120 1.96 5.95 28.49
N ASP A 121 3.22 6.40 28.38
CA ASP A 121 4.38 5.53 28.63
C ASP A 121 4.43 5.07 30.10
N TYR A 122 4.12 5.96 31.04
CA TYR A 122 4.02 5.68 32.47
C TYR A 122 2.88 4.70 32.77
N LEU A 123 1.69 4.91 32.21
CA LEU A 123 0.51 4.08 32.43
C LEU A 123 0.73 2.64 31.97
N VAL A 124 1.31 2.46 30.78
CA VAL A 124 1.65 1.12 30.26
C VAL A 124 2.66 0.43 31.17
N PHE A 125 3.67 1.16 31.65
CA PHE A 125 4.66 0.60 32.58
C PHE A 125 4.04 0.21 33.92
N GLU A 126 3.21 1.08 34.51
CA GLU A 126 2.55 0.83 35.81
C GLU A 126 1.65 -0.39 35.74
N VAL A 127 0.84 -0.51 34.68
CA VAL A 127 -0.07 -1.65 34.43
C VAL A 127 0.71 -2.93 34.10
N SER A 128 1.81 -2.85 33.36
CA SER A 128 2.60 -4.03 32.99
C SER A 128 3.32 -4.68 34.18
N ASN A 129 3.67 -3.90 35.21
CA ASN A 129 4.36 -4.40 36.41
C ASN A 129 3.40 -4.82 37.53
N SER A 130 2.15 -4.40 37.46
CA SER A 130 1.13 -4.75 38.44
C SER A 130 0.47 -6.06 38.03
N GLY A 131 1.08 -7.19 38.43
CA GLY A 131 0.55 -8.54 38.20
C GLY A 131 -0.78 -8.87 38.90
N VAL A 132 -1.54 -7.84 39.33
CA VAL A 132 -2.79 -7.95 40.10
C VAL A 132 -3.90 -7.21 39.35
N GLY A 133 -4.91 -7.93 38.87
CA GLY A 133 -6.02 -7.37 38.08
C GLY A 133 -6.82 -6.26 38.78
N ALA A 134 -6.84 -6.23 40.12
CA ALA A 134 -7.46 -5.15 40.89
C ALA A 134 -6.73 -3.79 40.70
N HIS A 135 -5.40 -3.80 40.57
CA HIS A 135 -4.62 -2.58 40.35
C HIS A 135 -4.86 -2.00 38.95
N VAL A 136 -4.90 -2.85 37.92
CA VAL A 136 -5.24 -2.45 36.54
C VAL A 136 -6.59 -1.74 36.49
N ASN A 137 -7.59 -2.29 37.17
CA ASN A 137 -8.91 -1.66 37.25
C ASN A 137 -8.87 -0.29 37.92
N LYS A 138 -8.12 -0.14 39.03
CA LYS A 138 -7.95 1.15 39.71
C LYS A 138 -7.26 2.19 38.81
N CYS A 139 -6.23 1.80 38.05
CA CYS A 139 -5.59 2.70 37.09
C CYS A 139 -6.58 3.17 36.02
N VAL A 140 -7.36 2.25 35.45
CA VAL A 140 -8.37 2.60 34.44
C VAL A 140 -9.47 3.49 35.02
N ASP A 141 -9.93 3.24 36.23
CA ASP A 141 -10.94 4.09 36.89
C ASP A 141 -10.40 5.50 37.12
N THR A 142 -9.15 5.61 37.57
CA THR A 142 -8.49 6.91 37.75
C THR A 142 -8.38 7.68 36.44
N ILE A 143 -8.02 7.01 35.33
CA ILE A 143 -7.97 7.65 34.01
C ILE A 143 -9.37 8.04 33.54
N ASN A 144 -10.40 7.23 33.81
CA ASN A 144 -11.78 7.61 33.52
C ASN A 144 -12.19 8.86 34.30
N ASP A 145 -11.80 8.99 35.56
CA ASP A 145 -12.04 10.19 36.35
C ASP A 145 -11.29 11.40 35.78
N MET A 146 -10.03 11.24 35.36
CA MET A 146 -9.29 12.32 34.67
C MET A 146 -10.01 12.82 33.42
N ILE A 147 -10.72 11.95 32.69
CA ILE A 147 -11.45 12.29 31.47
C ILE A 147 -12.83 12.88 31.78
N TRP A 148 -13.65 12.18 32.55
CA TRP A 148 -15.09 12.46 32.68
C TRP A 148 -15.45 13.24 33.95
N LYS A 149 -14.72 13.03 35.06
CA LYS A 149 -14.95 13.71 36.35
C LYS A 149 -14.22 15.06 36.40
N TYR A 150 -12.93 15.06 36.04
CA TYR A 150 -12.04 16.20 36.17
C TYR A 150 -11.76 16.95 34.85
N ASN A 151 -12.17 16.40 33.69
CA ASN A 151 -12.04 17.05 32.38
C ASN A 151 -10.61 17.53 32.04
N ILE A 152 -9.60 16.79 32.49
CA ILE A 152 -8.17 17.11 32.28
C ILE A 152 -7.76 16.76 30.85
N LEU A 153 -8.32 15.67 30.33
CA LEU A 153 -8.00 15.08 29.03
C LEU A 153 -9.28 14.63 28.34
N THR A 154 -9.25 14.61 27.01
CA THR A 154 -10.32 13.99 26.23
C THR A 154 -9.94 12.56 25.82
N ILE A 155 -10.94 11.68 25.73
CA ILE A 155 -10.72 10.26 25.39
C ILE A 155 -10.08 10.08 24.00
N ASP A 156 -10.46 10.90 23.02
CA ASP A 156 -9.90 10.86 21.66
C ASP A 156 -8.40 11.14 21.65
N ARG A 157 -7.93 12.15 22.39
CA ARG A 157 -6.50 12.47 22.47
C ARG A 157 -5.71 11.39 23.19
N LEU A 158 -6.25 10.85 24.28
CA LEU A 158 -5.58 9.80 25.06
C LEU A 158 -5.45 8.51 24.24
N VAL A 159 -6.54 8.03 23.64
CA VAL A 159 -6.52 6.78 22.85
C VAL A 159 -5.68 6.93 21.59
N LEU A 160 -5.69 8.10 20.94
CA LEU A 160 -4.79 8.39 19.82
C LEU A 160 -3.33 8.28 20.26
N CYS A 161 -2.99 8.91 21.40
CA CYS A 161 -1.64 8.87 21.93
C CYS A 161 -1.20 7.44 22.30
N LEU A 162 -2.07 6.65 22.93
CA LEU A 162 -1.82 5.23 23.24
C LEU A 162 -1.64 4.38 21.97
N SER A 163 -2.47 4.62 20.94
CA SER A 163 -2.42 3.88 19.67
C SER A 163 -1.15 4.19 18.85
N LEU A 164 -0.57 5.38 19.02
CA LEU A 164 0.67 5.79 18.34
C LEU A 164 1.94 5.46 19.13
N ARG A 165 1.83 4.76 20.27
CA ARG A 165 3.01 4.37 21.05
C ARG A 165 3.81 3.26 20.39
N THR A 166 5.12 3.31 20.61
CA THR A 166 6.14 2.44 20.01
C THR A 166 6.46 1.27 20.94
N LEU A 167 5.43 0.50 21.26
CA LEU A 167 5.49 -0.59 22.25
C LEU A 167 5.70 -1.93 21.55
N GLU A 168 6.33 -2.88 22.25
CA GLU A 168 6.63 -4.21 21.71
C GLU A 168 6.10 -5.32 22.62
N GLY A 169 5.83 -6.49 22.04
CA GLY A 169 5.47 -7.70 22.77
C GLY A 169 4.28 -7.50 23.73
N ASN A 170 4.46 -7.90 24.99
CA ASN A 170 3.43 -7.83 26.03
C ASN A 170 2.99 -6.39 26.32
N GLU A 171 3.86 -5.40 26.19
CA GLU A 171 3.53 -4.01 26.49
C GLU A 171 2.55 -3.42 25.46
N ALA A 172 2.68 -3.84 24.20
CA ALA A 172 1.70 -3.49 23.17
C ALA A 172 0.33 -4.09 23.52
N GLN A 173 0.29 -5.36 23.95
CA GLN A 173 -0.96 -6.01 24.39
C GLN A 173 -1.58 -5.30 25.60
N VAL A 174 -0.76 -4.88 26.57
CA VAL A 174 -1.21 -4.09 27.72
C VAL A 174 -1.80 -2.76 27.27
N SER A 175 -1.16 -2.04 26.35
CA SER A 175 -1.71 -0.80 25.80
C SER A 175 -3.08 -1.02 25.14
N PHE A 176 -3.24 -2.07 24.35
CA PHE A 176 -4.54 -2.41 23.74
C PHE A 176 -5.58 -2.84 24.79
N CYS A 177 -5.18 -3.52 25.85
CA CYS A 177 -6.07 -3.83 26.97
C CYS A 177 -6.54 -2.55 27.66
N ILE A 178 -5.63 -1.60 27.92
CA ILE A 178 -5.96 -0.29 28.48
C ILE A 178 -6.94 0.44 27.56
N ILE A 179 -6.68 0.50 26.25
CA ILE A 179 -7.59 1.11 25.26
C ILE A 179 -8.98 0.47 25.33
N GLN A 180 -9.06 -0.87 25.33
CA GLN A 180 -10.33 -1.58 25.41
C GLN A 180 -11.09 -1.23 26.71
N LEU A 181 -10.40 -1.23 27.84
CA LEU A 181 -11.01 -0.92 29.13
C LEU A 181 -11.46 0.54 29.21
N LEU A 182 -10.68 1.49 28.69
CA LEU A 182 -11.07 2.90 28.64
C LEU A 182 -12.33 3.14 27.80
N LEU A 183 -12.50 2.39 26.71
CA LEU A 183 -13.62 2.54 25.80
C LEU A 183 -14.88 1.81 26.27
N LEU A 184 -14.72 0.68 26.97
CA LEU A 184 -15.82 -0.26 27.23
C LEU A 184 -16.13 -0.50 28.70
N LYS A 185 -15.20 -0.27 29.63
CA LYS A 185 -15.44 -0.54 31.07
C LYS A 185 -16.51 0.39 31.60
N THR A 186 -16.34 1.69 31.39
CA THR A 186 -17.35 2.69 31.77
C THR A 186 -18.43 2.79 30.69
N SER A 187 -19.63 3.20 31.09
CA SER A 187 -20.74 3.44 30.16
C SER A 187 -20.69 4.83 29.55
N GLU A 188 -19.86 5.76 30.05
CA GLU A 188 -19.79 7.16 29.63
C GLU A 188 -19.68 7.33 28.11
N PHE A 189 -18.65 6.73 27.48
CA PHE A 189 -18.46 6.86 26.04
C PHE A 189 -19.52 6.07 25.24
N ARG A 190 -19.87 4.86 25.71
CA ARG A 190 -20.87 4.00 25.04
C ARG A 190 -22.26 4.64 25.02
N ASN A 191 -22.69 5.26 26.11
CA ASN A 191 -23.96 5.95 26.22
C ASN A 191 -24.02 7.16 25.28
N ARG A 192 -22.94 7.96 25.24
CA ARG A 192 -22.81 9.08 24.29
C ARG A 192 -22.92 8.60 22.84
N LEU A 193 -22.19 7.55 22.49
CA LEU A 193 -22.21 6.99 21.14
C LEU A 193 -23.59 6.47 20.77
N GLN A 194 -24.22 5.66 21.62
CA GLN A 194 -25.54 5.09 21.37
C GLN A 194 -26.60 6.20 21.21
N GLU A 195 -26.60 7.20 22.10
CA GLU A 195 -27.51 8.35 21.98
C GLU A 195 -27.29 9.09 20.66
N PHE A 196 -26.03 9.40 20.33
CA PHE A 196 -25.70 10.15 19.12
C PHE A 196 -26.13 9.39 17.86
N VAL A 197 -25.83 8.09 17.77
CA VAL A 197 -26.10 7.26 16.60
C VAL A 197 -27.60 7.04 16.39
N ASN A 198 -28.35 6.81 17.47
CA ASN A 198 -29.78 6.55 17.40
C ASN A 198 -30.59 7.79 17.02
N ASN A 199 -30.18 8.97 17.53
CA ASN A 199 -30.97 10.19 17.37
C ASN A 199 -30.53 11.08 16.20
N ASN A 200 -29.41 10.77 15.53
CA ASN A 200 -28.88 11.58 14.43
C ASN A 200 -28.72 10.79 13.12
N SER A 201 -28.71 11.54 12.01
CA SER A 201 -28.39 11.04 10.67
C SER A 201 -27.12 11.73 10.15
N PRO A 202 -26.29 11.05 9.33
CA PRO A 202 -25.12 11.66 8.71
C PRO A 202 -25.46 12.57 7.51
N GLU A 203 -26.68 12.49 6.98
CA GLU A 203 -27.09 13.26 5.79
C GLU A 203 -27.45 14.71 6.16
N HIS A 204 -26.45 15.47 6.61
CA HIS A 204 -26.63 16.83 7.12
C HIS A 204 -27.30 17.77 6.11
N TRP A 205 -27.09 17.56 4.80
CA TRP A 205 -27.71 18.35 3.72
C TRP A 205 -29.21 18.10 3.54
N LYS A 206 -29.77 17.05 4.16
CA LYS A 206 -31.21 16.75 4.19
C LYS A 206 -31.86 17.15 5.52
N GLN A 207 -31.12 17.75 6.44
CA GLN A 207 -31.59 18.04 7.79
C GLN A 207 -31.85 19.53 8.00
N ASN A 208 -32.97 19.81 8.66
CA ASN A 208 -33.43 21.18 8.92
C ASN A 208 -33.22 21.57 10.40
N ASN A 209 -32.97 20.58 11.26
CA ASN A 209 -32.92 20.71 12.72
C ASN A 209 -31.62 20.17 13.33
N TRP A 210 -30.52 20.13 12.56
CA TRP A 210 -29.23 19.65 13.05
C TRP A 210 -28.78 20.39 14.32
N HIS A 211 -28.85 21.72 14.31
CA HIS A 211 -28.43 22.54 15.46
C HIS A 211 -29.22 22.19 16.73
N GLU A 212 -30.53 22.00 16.63
CA GLU A 212 -31.38 21.64 17.77
C GLU A 212 -30.95 20.29 18.37
N ARG A 213 -30.74 19.28 17.52
CA ARG A 213 -30.29 17.94 17.94
C ARG A 213 -28.87 17.96 18.51
N HIS A 214 -27.98 18.74 17.91
CA HIS A 214 -26.61 18.93 18.37
C HIS A 214 -26.58 19.60 19.75
N LEU A 215 -27.40 20.63 19.96
CA LEU A 215 -27.54 21.29 21.25
C LEU A 215 -28.12 20.35 22.32
N ALA A 216 -29.16 19.58 21.99
CA ALA A 216 -29.73 18.59 22.90
C ALA A 216 -28.71 17.52 23.31
N PHE A 217 -27.85 17.09 22.38
CA PHE A 217 -26.76 16.17 22.69
C PHE A 217 -25.77 16.79 23.69
N HIS A 218 -25.32 18.04 23.47
CA HIS A 218 -24.39 18.73 24.36
C HIS A 218 -25.01 19.11 25.71
N GLN A 219 -26.32 19.35 25.77
CA GLN A 219 -27.04 19.53 27.05
C GLN A 219 -27.06 18.24 27.87
N LYS A 220 -27.25 17.10 27.20
CA LYS A 220 -27.24 15.77 27.86
C LYS A 220 -25.82 15.33 28.22
N PHE A 221 -24.84 15.66 27.38
CA PHE A 221 -23.44 15.27 27.53
C PHE A 221 -22.51 16.47 27.34
N PRO A 222 -22.40 17.36 28.34
CA PRO A 222 -21.54 18.53 28.24
C PRO A 222 -20.06 18.16 28.06
N GLU A 223 -19.36 18.89 27.20
CA GLU A 223 -17.92 18.77 27.01
C GLU A 223 -17.20 20.01 27.56
N LYS A 224 -16.37 19.82 28.59
CA LYS A 224 -15.58 20.89 29.20
C LYS A 224 -14.14 20.84 28.69
N PHE A 225 -13.66 21.97 28.16
CA PHE A 225 -12.29 22.10 27.62
C PHE A 225 -11.40 23.03 28.44
N ALA A 226 -11.99 23.76 29.40
CA ALA A 226 -11.28 24.66 30.28
C ALA A 226 -11.22 24.05 31.70
N PRO A 227 -10.06 24.16 32.38
CA PRO A 227 -9.88 23.60 33.72
C PRO A 227 -10.62 24.34 34.85
N ASP A 228 -11.21 25.52 34.61
CA ASP A 228 -11.88 26.32 35.64
C ASP A 228 -13.19 26.96 35.14
N GLU A 229 -14.25 26.92 35.95
CA GLU A 229 -15.54 27.59 35.71
C GLU A 229 -15.62 28.97 36.37
N SER A 230 -14.65 29.32 37.23
CA SER A 230 -14.71 30.51 38.10
C SER A 230 -14.29 31.82 37.44
N VAL A 231 -13.83 31.80 36.18
CA VAL A 231 -13.44 33.00 35.43
C VAL A 231 -14.53 33.33 34.41
N SER A 232 -15.13 34.51 34.56
CA SER A 232 -16.10 35.10 33.64
C SER A 232 -15.47 35.32 32.25
N HIS A 233 -15.60 34.27 31.42
CA HIS A 233 -15.28 34.13 30.00
C HIS A 233 -13.79 34.10 29.58
N PRO A 234 -13.46 33.14 28.71
CA PRO A 234 -13.59 33.39 27.28
C PRO A 234 -14.83 32.67 26.76
N SER A 235 -15.64 33.37 25.97
CA SER A 235 -16.70 32.76 25.15
C SER A 235 -16.17 31.48 24.51
N THR A 236 -16.69 30.32 24.90
CA THR A 236 -16.38 29.04 24.23
C THR A 236 -16.54 29.25 22.74
N LEU A 237 -15.51 28.90 21.96
CA LEU A 237 -15.59 29.03 20.50
C LEU A 237 -16.84 28.30 20.00
N PRO A 238 -17.56 28.84 19.00
CA PRO A 238 -18.79 28.21 18.52
C PRO A 238 -18.55 26.77 18.07
N VAL A 239 -19.30 25.83 18.63
CA VAL A 239 -19.28 24.41 18.24
C VAL A 239 -20.59 24.09 17.52
N TYR A 240 -20.56 24.01 16.19
CA TYR A 240 -21.76 23.79 15.36
C TYR A 240 -22.02 22.32 14.99
N PHE A 241 -20.97 21.50 14.97
CA PHE A 241 -21.04 20.13 14.42
C PHE A 241 -20.33 19.09 15.30
N GLY A 242 -19.17 19.45 15.84
CA GLY A 242 -18.32 18.50 16.56
C GLY A 242 -18.90 18.03 17.88
N ASN A 243 -18.58 16.79 18.22
CA ASN A 243 -18.70 16.21 19.55
C ASN A 243 -17.64 15.11 19.72
N VAL A 244 -17.49 14.57 20.92
CA VAL A 244 -16.49 13.56 21.25
C VAL A 244 -16.62 12.30 20.39
N CYS A 245 -17.85 11.89 20.01
CA CYS A 245 -18.07 10.72 19.16
C CYS A 245 -17.49 10.94 17.76
N LEU A 246 -17.79 12.08 17.13
CA LEU A 246 -17.26 12.41 15.80
C LEU A 246 -15.75 12.65 15.83
N ARG A 247 -15.20 13.28 16.89
CA ARG A 247 -13.75 13.43 17.05
C ARG A 247 -13.03 12.09 17.24
N PHE A 248 -13.70 11.11 17.84
CA PHE A 248 -13.13 9.79 18.06
C PHE A 248 -13.11 8.91 16.81
N LEU A 249 -13.97 9.15 15.82
CA LEU A 249 -14.10 8.29 14.65
C LEU A 249 -12.79 8.13 13.84
N PRO A 250 -12.02 9.19 13.52
CA PRO A 250 -10.70 9.03 12.89
C PRO A 250 -9.68 8.30 13.80
N VAL A 251 -9.84 8.39 15.12
CA VAL A 251 -8.99 7.66 16.08
C VAL A 251 -9.33 6.18 16.06
N LEU A 252 -10.62 5.83 15.93
CA LEU A 252 -11.06 4.45 15.80
C LEU A 252 -10.44 3.75 14.58
N ASP A 253 -10.33 4.45 13.45
CA ASP A 253 -9.65 3.93 12.25
C ASP A 253 -8.20 3.52 12.54
N ILE A 254 -7.44 4.44 13.17
CA ILE A 254 -6.06 4.23 13.57
C ILE A 254 -5.96 3.09 14.58
N THR A 255 -6.84 3.08 15.57
CA THR A 255 -6.87 2.03 16.61
C THR A 255 -7.09 0.66 15.96
N ILE A 256 -8.06 0.51 15.05
CA ILE A 256 -8.30 -0.75 14.33
C ILE A 256 -7.05 -1.18 13.57
N HIS A 257 -6.40 -0.27 12.83
CA HIS A 257 -5.15 -0.57 12.11
C HIS A 257 -4.07 -1.13 13.03
N ARG A 258 -3.89 -0.56 14.22
CA ARG A 258 -2.94 -1.08 15.22
C ARG A 258 -3.32 -2.49 15.70
N TYR A 259 -4.62 -2.78 15.89
CA TYR A 259 -5.09 -4.13 16.22
C TYR A 259 -4.84 -5.14 15.08
N LEU A 260 -4.85 -4.72 13.81
CA LEU A 260 -4.57 -5.59 12.66
C LEU A 260 -3.09 -6.00 12.57
N GLU A 261 -2.20 -5.15 13.08
CA GLU A 261 -0.75 -5.36 13.01
C GLU A 261 -0.24 -6.35 14.07
N VAL A 262 -0.96 -6.50 15.18
CA VAL A 262 -0.58 -7.36 16.29
C VAL A 262 -1.03 -8.83 16.13
N PRO A 263 -0.48 -9.76 16.94
CA PRO A 263 -0.81 -11.18 16.84
C PRO A 263 -2.31 -11.48 16.90
N ALA A 264 -2.72 -12.57 16.24
CA ALA A 264 -4.13 -12.95 16.07
C ALA A 264 -4.90 -13.14 17.39
N THR A 265 -4.20 -13.35 18.51
CA THR A 265 -4.78 -13.45 19.85
C THR A 265 -5.59 -12.21 20.25
N MET A 266 -5.27 -11.04 19.69
CA MET A 266 -5.98 -9.78 19.96
C MET A 266 -7.23 -9.57 19.08
N SER A 267 -7.51 -10.48 18.14
CA SER A 267 -8.67 -10.34 17.23
C SER A 267 -10.00 -10.33 17.99
N LYS A 268 -10.12 -11.13 19.06
CA LYS A 268 -11.32 -11.15 19.92
C LYS A 268 -11.59 -9.80 20.58
N THR A 269 -10.54 -9.10 21.00
CA THR A 269 -10.67 -7.75 21.58
C THR A 269 -11.18 -6.76 20.54
N LEU A 270 -10.67 -6.85 19.31
CA LEU A 270 -11.15 -6.04 18.20
C LEU A 270 -12.62 -6.33 17.87
N ASP A 271 -13.04 -7.59 17.87
CA ASP A 271 -14.45 -7.96 17.65
C ASP A 271 -15.36 -7.27 18.68
N VAL A 272 -15.00 -7.33 19.96
CA VAL A 272 -15.75 -6.69 21.05
C VAL A 272 -15.80 -5.17 20.90
N LEU A 273 -14.70 -4.54 20.45
CA LEU A 273 -14.70 -3.09 20.14
C LEU A 273 -15.66 -2.77 18.99
N LEU A 274 -15.64 -3.57 17.92
CA LEU A 274 -16.52 -3.40 16.76
C LEU A 274 -17.99 -3.63 17.11
N ASP A 275 -18.31 -4.55 18.03
CA ASP A 275 -19.69 -4.75 18.54
C ASP A 275 -20.26 -3.48 19.19
N HIS A 276 -19.45 -2.77 19.96
CA HIS A 276 -19.91 -1.63 20.76
C HIS A 276 -19.79 -0.29 20.04
N LEU A 277 -18.72 -0.10 19.26
CA LEU A 277 -18.37 1.18 18.67
C LEU A 277 -18.60 1.22 17.15
N GLY A 278 -18.82 0.06 16.53
CA GLY A 278 -18.91 -0.07 15.07
C GLY A 278 -20.04 0.72 14.43
N SER A 279 -21.14 0.96 15.16
CA SER A 279 -22.26 1.76 14.67
C SER A 279 -21.90 3.24 14.44
N LEU A 280 -20.78 3.72 15.00
CA LEU A 280 -20.26 5.06 14.77
C LEU A 280 -19.83 5.28 13.31
N TYR A 281 -19.48 4.22 12.58
CA TYR A 281 -19.16 4.29 11.15
C TYR A 281 -20.32 4.81 10.28
N LYS A 282 -21.55 4.86 10.82
CA LYS A 282 -22.69 5.57 10.22
C LYS A 282 -22.34 7.01 9.85
N PHE A 283 -21.46 7.67 10.60
CA PHE A 283 -21.04 9.06 10.40
C PHE A 283 -19.65 9.21 9.77
N HIS A 284 -19.05 8.10 9.32
CA HIS A 284 -17.76 8.16 8.63
C HIS A 284 -17.95 8.84 7.27
N ASP A 285 -17.04 9.75 6.92
CA ASP A 285 -17.12 10.54 5.68
C ASP A 285 -16.77 9.70 4.44
N ARG A 286 -15.81 8.78 4.57
CA ARG A 286 -15.35 7.86 3.51
C ARG A 286 -15.27 6.37 3.90
N PRO A 287 -16.38 5.73 4.28
CA PRO A 287 -16.39 4.37 4.83
C PRO A 287 -15.90 3.31 3.83
N ILE A 288 -16.22 3.42 2.54
CA ILE A 288 -15.77 2.47 1.52
C ILE A 288 -14.29 2.67 1.24
N THR A 289 -13.83 3.92 1.14
CA THR A 289 -12.40 4.25 0.97
C THR A 289 -11.57 3.75 2.15
N TYR A 290 -12.07 3.91 3.38
CA TYR A 290 -11.44 3.35 4.59
C TYR A 290 -11.30 1.83 4.51
N LEU A 291 -12.39 1.12 4.18
CA LEU A 291 -12.35 -0.34 4.02
C LEU A 291 -11.40 -0.77 2.90
N TYR A 292 -11.45 -0.11 1.75
CA TYR A 292 -10.58 -0.40 0.61
C TYR A 292 -9.11 -0.27 1.02
N ASN A 293 -8.73 0.88 1.59
CA ASN A 293 -7.35 1.12 2.04
C ASN A 293 -6.91 0.10 3.09
N THR A 294 -7.78 -0.21 4.06
CA THR A 294 -7.50 -1.15 5.14
C THR A 294 -7.28 -2.56 4.60
N LEU A 295 -8.20 -3.07 3.80
CA LEU A 295 -8.14 -4.42 3.23
C LEU A 295 -7.00 -4.56 2.23
N HIS A 296 -6.74 -3.52 1.42
CA HIS A 296 -5.67 -3.50 0.45
C HIS A 296 -4.29 -3.46 1.13
N TYR A 297 -4.11 -2.56 2.11
CA TYR A 297 -2.84 -2.40 2.82
C TYR A 297 -2.50 -3.61 3.70
N TYR A 298 -3.50 -4.13 4.43
CA TYR A 298 -3.33 -5.27 5.32
C TYR A 298 -3.63 -6.63 4.68
N GLU A 299 -3.62 -6.74 3.35
CA GLU A 299 -3.95 -8.00 2.63
C GLU A 299 -3.17 -9.20 3.20
N LYS A 300 -1.85 -9.06 3.38
CA LYS A 300 -1.00 -10.11 3.95
C LYS A 300 -1.36 -10.48 5.40
N ARG A 301 -1.84 -9.52 6.21
CA ARG A 301 -2.24 -9.75 7.61
C ARG A 301 -3.64 -10.32 7.74
N LEU A 302 -4.49 -10.09 6.74
CA LEU A 302 -5.90 -10.46 6.73
C LEU A 302 -6.23 -11.69 5.86
N ARG A 303 -5.32 -12.13 4.99
CA ARG A 303 -5.51 -13.26 4.07
C ARG A 303 -6.02 -14.51 4.79
N GLU A 304 -5.34 -14.88 5.87
CA GLU A 304 -5.66 -16.07 6.69
C GLU A 304 -6.66 -15.76 7.82
N ARG A 305 -7.32 -14.60 7.79
CA ARG A 305 -8.29 -14.16 8.82
C ARG A 305 -9.65 -13.80 8.19
N PRO A 306 -10.32 -14.73 7.48
CA PRO A 306 -11.57 -14.45 6.77
C PRO A 306 -12.70 -13.97 7.69
N HIS A 307 -12.78 -14.47 8.93
CA HIS A 307 -13.75 -13.98 9.93
C HIS A 307 -13.56 -12.48 10.21
N LEU A 308 -12.31 -12.03 10.38
CA LEU A 308 -12.02 -10.63 10.68
C LEU A 308 -12.29 -9.73 9.48
N LYS A 309 -11.97 -10.18 8.25
CA LYS A 309 -12.36 -9.47 7.02
C LYS A 309 -13.87 -9.29 6.94
N ARG A 310 -14.61 -10.39 7.14
CA ARG A 310 -16.07 -10.41 7.16
C ARG A 310 -16.61 -9.46 8.22
N ARG A 311 -16.04 -9.47 9.43
CA ARG A 311 -16.44 -8.62 10.54
C ARG A 311 -16.22 -7.14 10.25
N LEU A 312 -15.07 -6.74 9.71
CA LEU A 312 -14.78 -5.36 9.35
C LEU A 312 -15.76 -4.84 8.29
N VAL A 313 -15.90 -5.59 7.19
CA VAL A 313 -16.81 -5.23 6.08
C VAL A 313 -18.25 -5.14 6.58
N GLY A 314 -18.70 -6.15 7.33
CA GLY A 314 -20.06 -6.20 7.87
C GLY A 314 -20.35 -5.08 8.88
N THR A 315 -19.38 -4.72 9.72
CA THR A 315 -19.53 -3.64 10.71
C THR A 315 -19.66 -2.28 10.03
N VAL A 316 -18.69 -1.94 9.16
CA VAL A 316 -18.64 -0.62 8.54
C VAL A 316 -19.81 -0.43 7.56
N ILE A 317 -20.05 -1.38 6.64
CA ILE A 317 -21.16 -1.26 5.68
C ILE A 317 -22.51 -1.41 6.39
N GLY A 318 -22.61 -2.33 7.36
CA GLY A 318 -23.84 -2.56 8.12
C GLY A 318 -24.28 -1.35 8.94
N SER A 319 -23.35 -0.50 9.38
CA SER A 319 -23.67 0.75 10.08
C SER A 319 -24.45 1.76 9.23
N LEU A 320 -24.41 1.61 7.90
CA LEU A 320 -25.04 2.51 6.93
C LEU A 320 -26.38 1.97 6.38
N LYS A 321 -26.82 0.78 6.81
CA LYS A 321 -28.02 0.11 6.27
C LYS A 321 -29.31 0.95 6.34
N ASP A 322 -29.43 1.80 7.36
CA ASP A 322 -30.62 2.64 7.57
C ASP A 322 -30.49 4.02 6.87
N VAL A 323 -29.32 4.31 6.28
CA VAL A 323 -28.98 5.57 5.61
C VAL A 323 -28.85 5.40 4.10
N ARG A 324 -28.43 4.21 3.67
CA ARG A 324 -28.14 3.89 2.26
C ARG A 324 -29.05 2.77 1.75
N PRO A 325 -29.45 2.78 0.47
CA PRO A 325 -30.28 1.72 -0.13
C PRO A 325 -29.64 0.31 -0.06
N GLU A 326 -30.45 -0.75 -0.11
CA GLU A 326 -30.01 -2.16 0.06
C GLU A 326 -28.96 -2.64 -0.96
N ASN A 327 -28.85 -2.02 -2.14
CA ASN A 327 -27.85 -2.35 -3.18
C ASN A 327 -26.74 -1.28 -3.29
N TRP A 328 -26.57 -0.44 -2.28
CA TRP A 328 -25.60 0.66 -2.33
C TRP A 328 -24.15 0.18 -2.34
N ALA A 329 -23.81 -0.95 -1.69
CA ALA A 329 -22.42 -1.45 -1.65
C ALA A 329 -22.28 -2.92 -2.03
N LEU A 330 -22.84 -3.83 -1.24
CA LEU A 330 -22.63 -5.28 -1.39
C LEU A 330 -23.60 -5.90 -2.40
N THR A 331 -23.13 -6.87 -3.20
CA THR A 331 -24.05 -7.66 -4.03
C THR A 331 -24.96 -8.55 -3.17
N LYS A 332 -26.10 -8.93 -3.73
CA LYS A 332 -27.07 -9.83 -3.07
C LYS A 332 -26.43 -11.14 -2.58
N GLN A 333 -25.62 -11.80 -3.42
CA GLN A 333 -24.98 -13.07 -3.06
C GLN A 333 -23.99 -12.90 -1.89
N TYR A 334 -23.25 -11.78 -1.86
CA TYR A 334 -22.35 -11.48 -0.75
C TYR A 334 -23.13 -11.10 0.53
N HIS A 335 -24.28 -10.43 0.40
CA HIS A 335 -25.18 -10.18 1.53
C HIS A 335 -25.74 -11.48 2.12
N GLU A 336 -26.15 -12.43 1.28
CA GLU A 336 -26.57 -13.76 1.73
C GLU A 336 -25.44 -14.50 2.47
N TYR A 337 -24.20 -14.39 2.00
CA TYR A 337 -23.02 -14.87 2.74
C TYR A 337 -22.89 -14.18 4.11
N MET A 338 -23.09 -12.87 4.18
CA MET A 338 -23.02 -12.08 5.42
C MET A 338 -24.09 -12.45 6.45
N LEU A 339 -25.24 -13.01 6.03
CA LEU A 339 -26.32 -13.41 6.94
C LEU A 339 -26.17 -14.83 7.51
N LYS A 340 -25.35 -15.69 6.89
CA LYS A 340 -25.16 -17.08 7.35
C LYS A 340 -24.38 -17.13 8.66
N LYS A 341 -24.70 -18.05 9.56
CA LYS A 341 -23.99 -18.23 10.85
C LYS A 341 -22.51 -18.63 10.64
N ASP A 342 -21.68 -18.49 11.67
CA ASP A 342 -20.20 -18.60 11.63
C ASP A 342 -19.63 -19.88 11.00
N GLU A 343 -20.41 -20.97 10.91
CA GLU A 343 -19.96 -22.24 10.33
C GLU A 343 -19.72 -22.19 8.80
N THR A 344 -20.15 -21.12 8.11
CA THR A 344 -20.00 -20.96 6.64
C THR A 344 -18.97 -19.92 6.22
N VAL A 345 -17.95 -19.64 7.03
CA VAL A 345 -16.86 -18.72 6.62
C VAL A 345 -16.05 -19.25 5.43
N ASN A 346 -16.26 -20.50 5.02
CA ASN A 346 -15.60 -21.12 3.87
C ASN A 346 -16.39 -20.99 2.55
N TRP A 347 -17.16 -19.92 2.34
CA TRP A 347 -17.88 -19.74 1.08
C TRP A 347 -16.91 -19.58 -0.09
N ILE A 348 -17.00 -20.48 -1.07
CA ILE A 348 -16.25 -20.39 -2.33
C ILE A 348 -17.22 -19.87 -3.40
N PRO A 349 -17.09 -18.63 -3.87
CA PRO A 349 -17.99 -18.09 -4.88
C PRO A 349 -17.79 -18.80 -6.22
N GLU A 350 -18.88 -19.11 -6.90
CA GLU A 350 -18.87 -19.68 -8.25
C GLU A 350 -18.63 -18.60 -9.31
N LEU A 351 -18.35 -18.99 -10.57
CA LEU A 351 -18.11 -18.05 -11.66
C LEU A 351 -19.26 -17.05 -11.86
N ASN A 352 -20.52 -17.47 -11.63
CA ASN A 352 -21.70 -16.61 -11.76
C ASN A 352 -21.69 -15.41 -10.78
N TYR A 353 -21.09 -15.56 -9.61
CA TYR A 353 -20.89 -14.45 -8.67
C TYR A 353 -20.01 -13.37 -9.31
N TYR A 354 -18.85 -13.76 -9.84
CA TYR A 354 -17.91 -12.83 -10.48
C TYR A 354 -18.49 -12.21 -11.75
N ILE A 355 -19.25 -12.97 -12.55
CA ILE A 355 -19.99 -12.44 -13.71
C ILE A 355 -20.96 -11.34 -13.26
N THR A 356 -21.71 -11.57 -12.19
CA THR A 356 -22.68 -10.58 -11.67
C THR A 356 -21.98 -9.32 -11.16
N LEU A 357 -20.84 -9.49 -10.47
CA LEU A 357 -20.05 -8.38 -9.95
C LEU A 357 -19.44 -7.53 -11.08
N VAL A 358 -18.82 -8.16 -12.08
CA VAL A 358 -18.26 -7.47 -13.25
C VAL A 358 -19.37 -6.80 -14.05
N ARG A 359 -20.53 -7.45 -14.22
CA ARG A 359 -21.70 -6.87 -14.89
C ARG A 359 -22.17 -5.59 -14.19
N ARG A 360 -22.28 -5.60 -12.85
CA ARG A 360 -22.69 -4.43 -12.07
C ARG A 360 -21.81 -3.22 -12.37
N MET A 361 -20.49 -3.41 -12.41
CA MET A 361 -19.54 -2.36 -12.72
C MET A 361 -19.65 -1.92 -14.19
N GLN A 362 -19.71 -2.87 -15.13
CA GLN A 362 -19.84 -2.59 -16.55
C GLN A 362 -21.11 -1.79 -16.87
N ASP A 363 -22.25 -2.22 -16.34
CA ASP A 363 -23.53 -1.54 -16.54
C ASP A 363 -23.48 -0.11 -15.97
N THR A 364 -22.76 0.10 -14.87
CA THR A 364 -22.56 1.44 -14.30
C THR A 364 -21.70 2.32 -15.22
N ILE A 365 -20.64 1.77 -15.84
CA ILE A 365 -19.81 2.49 -16.82
C ILE A 365 -20.62 2.84 -18.08
N ASP A 366 -21.50 1.94 -18.51
CA ASP A 366 -22.42 2.17 -19.65
C ASP A 366 -23.52 3.21 -19.34
N GLY A 367 -23.56 3.76 -18.11
CA GLY A 367 -24.49 4.81 -17.70
C GLY A 367 -25.82 4.28 -17.13
N ASN A 368 -25.95 2.98 -16.89
CA ASN A 368 -27.13 2.45 -16.22
C ASN A 368 -27.16 2.89 -14.75
N ASN A 369 -28.33 3.28 -14.27
CA ASN A 369 -28.51 3.74 -12.90
C ASN A 369 -28.62 2.57 -11.91
N VAL A 370 -27.48 1.95 -11.60
CA VAL A 370 -27.40 0.81 -10.67
C VAL A 370 -27.50 1.24 -9.21
N PHE A 371 -26.95 2.41 -8.86
CA PHE A 371 -26.90 2.96 -7.50
C PHE A 371 -27.90 4.12 -7.33
N GLN A 372 -29.20 3.78 -7.37
CA GLN A 372 -30.29 4.76 -7.34
C GLN A 372 -30.30 5.60 -6.05
N GLY A 373 -30.78 6.85 -6.17
CA GLY A 373 -31.00 7.74 -5.02
C GLY A 373 -29.73 8.34 -4.40
N THR A 374 -28.56 8.19 -5.05
CA THR A 374 -27.28 8.72 -4.55
C THR A 374 -27.00 10.10 -5.12
N ASP A 375 -26.83 11.11 -4.26
CA ASP A 375 -26.37 12.45 -4.64
C ASP A 375 -24.84 12.54 -4.50
N TRP A 376 -24.12 12.45 -5.62
CA TRP A 376 -22.65 12.37 -5.64
C TRP A 376 -21.94 13.60 -5.08
N ARG A 377 -22.62 14.74 -4.91
CA ARG A 377 -22.03 15.95 -4.30
C ARG A 377 -21.69 15.76 -2.82
N PHE A 378 -22.37 14.83 -2.16
CA PHE A 378 -22.27 14.59 -0.72
C PHE A 378 -21.82 13.16 -0.39
N ASN A 379 -21.13 12.51 -1.32
CA ASN A 379 -20.58 11.18 -1.14
C ASN A 379 -19.06 11.18 -1.31
N GLU A 380 -18.42 10.12 -0.83
CA GLU A 380 -16.96 9.97 -0.88
C GLU A 380 -16.41 9.81 -2.31
N PHE A 381 -17.27 9.40 -3.26
CA PHE A 381 -16.91 9.23 -4.66
C PHE A 381 -17.58 10.28 -5.56
N PRO A 382 -16.87 10.77 -6.58
CA PRO A 382 -17.38 11.85 -7.44
C PRO A 382 -18.45 11.39 -8.44
N ASN A 383 -18.55 10.08 -8.72
CA ASN A 383 -19.44 9.54 -9.74
C ASN A 383 -19.73 8.04 -9.53
N PRO A 384 -20.77 7.50 -10.20
CA PRO A 384 -21.14 6.09 -10.07
C PRO A 384 -20.03 5.09 -10.43
N PRO A 385 -19.26 5.26 -11.53
CA PRO A 385 -18.18 4.30 -11.85
C PRO A 385 -17.10 4.22 -10.79
N ALA A 386 -16.68 5.34 -10.20
CA ALA A 386 -15.71 5.35 -9.10
C ALA A 386 -16.26 4.59 -7.88
N HIS A 387 -17.51 4.84 -7.51
CA HIS A 387 -18.18 4.10 -6.44
C HIS A 387 -18.25 2.59 -6.73
N ALA A 388 -18.70 2.22 -7.94
CA ALA A 388 -18.83 0.84 -8.38
C ALA A 388 -17.51 0.06 -8.32
N LEU A 389 -16.41 0.70 -8.71
CA LEU A 389 -15.06 0.15 -8.64
C LEU A 389 -14.71 -0.19 -7.19
N TYR A 390 -14.75 0.80 -6.29
CA TYR A 390 -14.26 0.61 -4.93
C TYR A 390 -15.15 -0.31 -4.09
N VAL A 391 -16.48 -0.27 -4.23
CA VAL A 391 -17.34 -1.24 -3.53
C VAL A 391 -17.09 -2.66 -4.03
N SER A 392 -16.82 -2.85 -5.32
CA SER A 392 -16.49 -4.17 -5.88
C SER A 392 -15.12 -4.65 -5.42
N CYS A 393 -14.12 -3.78 -5.34
CA CYS A 393 -12.81 -4.11 -4.77
C CYS A 393 -12.90 -4.47 -3.28
N VAL A 394 -13.67 -3.72 -2.48
CA VAL A 394 -13.91 -4.04 -1.07
C VAL A 394 -14.56 -5.41 -0.92
N GLU A 395 -15.57 -5.71 -1.75
CA GLU A 395 -16.26 -7.00 -1.75
C GLU A 395 -15.31 -8.15 -2.11
N LEU A 396 -14.50 -7.99 -3.16
CA LEU A 396 -13.48 -8.98 -3.60
C LEU A 396 -12.41 -9.22 -2.52
N LEU A 397 -11.90 -8.16 -1.89
CA LEU A 397 -10.91 -8.27 -0.81
C LEU A 397 -11.52 -8.93 0.45
N GLY A 398 -12.81 -8.69 0.68
CA GLY A 398 -13.59 -9.26 1.78
C GLY A 398 -14.00 -10.72 1.59
N LEU A 399 -13.75 -11.34 0.43
CA LEU A 399 -14.05 -12.77 0.20
C LEU A 399 -13.20 -13.68 1.09
N PRO A 400 -13.71 -14.83 1.53
CA PRO A 400 -12.94 -15.78 2.34
C PRO A 400 -12.03 -16.71 1.52
N VAL A 401 -11.79 -16.40 0.24
CA VAL A 401 -10.91 -17.16 -0.65
C VAL A 401 -9.59 -16.42 -0.90
N GLY A 402 -8.56 -17.16 -1.31
CA GLY A 402 -7.24 -16.61 -1.55
C GLY A 402 -7.16 -15.71 -2.81
N PRO A 403 -6.17 -14.78 -2.87
CA PRO A 403 -6.01 -13.85 -3.98
C PRO A 403 -5.96 -14.50 -5.37
N GLN A 404 -5.23 -15.61 -5.49
CA GLN A 404 -5.10 -16.35 -6.75
C GLN A 404 -6.44 -16.89 -7.25
N THR A 405 -7.29 -17.37 -6.34
CA THR A 405 -8.62 -17.89 -6.70
C THR A 405 -9.51 -16.77 -7.23
N VAL A 406 -9.52 -15.63 -6.55
CA VAL A 406 -10.28 -14.44 -6.96
C VAL A 406 -9.82 -13.93 -8.32
N ALA A 407 -8.51 -13.73 -8.49
CA ALA A 407 -7.92 -13.23 -9.73
C ALA A 407 -8.19 -14.16 -10.92
N ASN A 408 -7.97 -15.47 -10.75
CA ASN A 408 -8.29 -16.45 -11.80
C ASN A 408 -9.79 -16.46 -12.13
N SER A 409 -10.66 -16.32 -11.14
CA SER A 409 -12.11 -16.27 -11.37
C SER A 409 -12.53 -15.02 -12.14
N LEU A 410 -11.91 -13.86 -11.87
CA LEU A 410 -12.12 -12.63 -12.64
C LEU A 410 -11.67 -12.77 -14.09
N ILE A 411 -10.50 -13.37 -14.34
CA ILE A 411 -10.02 -13.67 -15.71
C ILE A 411 -10.98 -14.66 -16.41
N ASP A 412 -11.45 -15.67 -15.68
CA ASP A 412 -12.35 -16.69 -16.19
C ASP A 412 -13.75 -16.15 -16.53
N VAL A 413 -14.14 -14.97 -16.06
CA VAL A 413 -15.38 -14.29 -16.49
C VAL A 413 -15.42 -14.14 -18.00
N VAL A 414 -14.29 -13.80 -18.64
CA VAL A 414 -14.21 -13.68 -20.11
C VAL A 414 -13.73 -14.98 -20.75
N VAL A 415 -12.79 -15.70 -20.15
CA VAL A 415 -12.25 -16.94 -20.75
C VAL A 415 -13.30 -18.05 -20.80
N LYS A 416 -14.00 -18.30 -19.69
CA LYS A 416 -15.01 -19.36 -19.56
C LYS A 416 -16.43 -18.82 -19.71
N GLY A 417 -16.69 -17.61 -19.20
CA GLY A 417 -17.98 -16.94 -19.31
C GLY A 417 -18.24 -16.24 -20.64
N TYR A 418 -17.32 -16.34 -21.63
CA TYR A 418 -17.50 -15.75 -22.96
C TYR A 418 -18.92 -15.92 -23.55
N PRO A 419 -19.55 -17.12 -23.49
CA PRO A 419 -20.85 -17.33 -24.13
C PRO A 419 -22.01 -16.51 -23.54
N VAL A 420 -21.87 -16.01 -22.30
CA VAL A 420 -22.92 -15.23 -21.63
C VAL A 420 -22.71 -13.72 -21.74
N ILE A 421 -21.61 -13.28 -22.36
CA ILE A 421 -21.29 -11.88 -22.58
C ILE A 421 -21.80 -11.47 -23.96
N PRO A 422 -22.61 -10.39 -24.09
CA PRO A 422 -23.02 -9.89 -25.40
C PRO A 422 -21.81 -9.57 -26.27
N GLU A 423 -21.79 -10.08 -27.51
CA GLU A 423 -20.61 -10.06 -28.36
C GLU A 423 -20.03 -8.66 -28.65
N PHE A 424 -20.88 -7.64 -28.65
CA PHE A 424 -20.50 -6.24 -28.88
C PHE A 424 -19.94 -5.56 -27.63
N ARG A 425 -20.05 -6.20 -26.45
CA ARG A 425 -19.60 -5.67 -25.15
C ARG A 425 -18.35 -6.33 -24.61
N VAL A 426 -17.80 -7.35 -25.27
CA VAL A 426 -16.68 -8.15 -24.74
C VAL A 426 -15.47 -7.28 -24.38
N HIS A 427 -15.12 -6.29 -25.21
CA HIS A 427 -14.04 -5.35 -24.90
C HIS A 427 -14.31 -4.50 -23.66
N ASN A 428 -15.57 -4.10 -23.43
CA ASN A 428 -15.93 -3.34 -22.24
C ASN A 428 -15.78 -4.21 -20.97
N TRP A 429 -16.17 -5.49 -21.05
CA TRP A 429 -15.97 -6.45 -19.95
C TRP A 429 -14.49 -6.68 -19.65
N ILE A 430 -13.66 -6.82 -20.69
CA ILE A 430 -12.19 -6.90 -20.56
C ILE A 430 -11.66 -5.63 -19.87
N ASN A 431 -12.12 -4.44 -20.31
CA ASN A 431 -11.75 -3.16 -19.71
C ASN A 431 -12.11 -3.08 -18.22
N THR A 432 -13.32 -3.53 -17.87
CA THR A 432 -13.81 -3.58 -16.48
C THR A 432 -12.96 -4.51 -15.60
N ILE A 433 -12.58 -5.69 -16.12
CA ILE A 433 -11.67 -6.60 -15.41
C ILE A 433 -10.29 -5.95 -15.24
N GLY A 434 -9.79 -5.25 -16.27
CA GLY A 434 -8.55 -4.48 -16.20
C GLY A 434 -8.56 -3.46 -15.06
N LEU A 435 -9.63 -2.66 -14.96
CA LEU A 435 -9.83 -1.69 -13.88
C LEU A 435 -9.86 -2.34 -12.50
N LEU A 436 -10.64 -3.41 -12.33
CA LEU A 436 -10.75 -4.13 -11.06
C LEU A 436 -9.41 -4.71 -10.63
N MET A 437 -8.74 -5.43 -11.53
CA MET A 437 -7.46 -6.07 -11.24
C MET A 437 -6.38 -5.04 -10.91
N ALA A 438 -6.27 -3.95 -11.68
CA ALA A 438 -5.28 -2.89 -11.42
C ALA A 438 -5.48 -2.20 -10.05
N ALA A 439 -6.71 -2.16 -9.54
CA ALA A 439 -7.07 -1.62 -8.23
C ALA A 439 -6.95 -2.64 -7.07
N LEU A 440 -6.60 -3.91 -7.33
CA LEU A 440 -6.36 -4.89 -6.28
C LEU A 440 -4.87 -4.94 -5.89
N PRO A 441 -4.51 -5.56 -4.75
CA PRO A 441 -3.12 -5.76 -4.36
C PRO A 441 -2.33 -6.64 -5.35
N GLU A 442 -1.01 -6.58 -5.28
CA GLU A 442 -0.08 -7.37 -6.12
C GLU A 442 -0.38 -8.86 -6.14
N SER A 443 -0.80 -9.43 -5.01
CA SER A 443 -1.17 -10.85 -4.90
C SER A 443 -2.36 -11.26 -5.78
N TYR A 444 -3.14 -10.30 -6.29
CA TYR A 444 -4.24 -10.52 -7.22
C TYR A 444 -3.80 -10.24 -8.66
N TRP A 445 -3.35 -9.04 -8.98
CA TRP A 445 -3.11 -8.68 -10.39
C TRP A 445 -1.91 -9.38 -11.02
N SER A 446 -0.89 -9.74 -10.24
CA SER A 446 0.30 -10.44 -10.77
C SER A 446 -0.01 -11.82 -11.33
N VAL A 447 -1.15 -12.42 -10.98
CA VAL A 447 -1.64 -13.71 -11.50
C VAL A 447 -1.79 -13.68 -13.03
N ILE A 448 -2.00 -12.51 -13.64
CA ILE A 448 -2.03 -12.41 -15.10
C ILE A 448 -0.70 -12.83 -15.74
N TYR A 449 0.43 -12.60 -15.06
CA TYR A 449 1.72 -13.00 -15.55
C TYR A 449 1.90 -14.51 -15.56
N ASP A 450 1.35 -15.21 -14.56
CA ASP A 450 1.29 -16.68 -14.56
C ASP A 450 0.40 -17.19 -15.70
N ARG A 451 -0.75 -16.57 -15.94
CA ARG A 451 -1.63 -16.94 -17.07
C ARG A 451 -0.97 -16.71 -18.43
N LEU A 452 -0.20 -15.62 -18.58
CA LEU A 452 0.62 -15.40 -19.77
C LEU A 452 1.72 -16.45 -19.91
N LYS A 453 2.36 -16.83 -18.79
CA LYS A 453 3.37 -17.89 -18.77
C LYS A 453 2.78 -19.23 -19.22
N ASP A 454 1.59 -19.58 -18.75
CA ASP A 454 0.88 -20.80 -19.13
C ASP A 454 0.58 -20.82 -20.63
N ILE A 455 0.15 -19.69 -21.20
CA ILE A 455 -0.04 -19.55 -22.64
C ILE A 455 1.28 -19.75 -23.38
N ILE A 456 2.35 -19.04 -23.01
CA ILE A 456 3.66 -19.15 -23.65
C ILE A 456 4.21 -20.58 -23.58
N SER A 457 3.98 -21.27 -22.46
CA SER A 457 4.45 -22.64 -22.22
C SER A 457 3.53 -23.72 -22.82
N SER A 458 2.42 -23.34 -23.44
CA SER A 458 1.48 -24.29 -24.02
C SER A 458 2.10 -25.10 -25.15
N VAL A 459 1.65 -26.34 -25.32
CA VAL A 459 2.16 -27.27 -26.34
C VAL A 459 2.05 -26.65 -27.73
N GLN A 460 0.96 -25.94 -28.00
CA GLN A 460 0.69 -25.30 -29.29
C GLN A 460 1.61 -24.10 -29.58
N MET A 461 2.19 -23.46 -28.55
CA MET A 461 3.19 -22.39 -28.71
C MET A 461 4.59 -22.95 -28.93
N THR A 462 4.89 -24.12 -28.33
CA THR A 462 6.14 -24.84 -28.55
C THR A 462 6.15 -25.64 -29.86
N ASP A 463 4.99 -26.11 -30.30
CA ASP A 463 4.78 -26.85 -31.54
C ASP A 463 3.52 -26.31 -32.24
N TRP A 464 3.73 -25.37 -33.15
CA TRP A 464 2.64 -24.65 -33.79
C TRP A 464 1.98 -25.48 -34.86
N THR A 465 0.87 -26.11 -34.48
CA THR A 465 0.05 -26.97 -35.34
C THR A 465 -1.14 -26.23 -35.98
N HIS A 466 -1.35 -24.95 -35.64
CA HIS A 466 -2.42 -24.16 -36.22
C HIS A 466 -2.13 -23.82 -37.69
N ARG A 467 -3.19 -23.86 -38.52
CA ARG A 467 -3.10 -23.45 -39.93
C ARG A 467 -2.92 -21.94 -40.06
N GLN A 468 -3.51 -21.19 -39.13
CA GLN A 468 -3.44 -19.74 -39.06
C GLN A 468 -2.08 -19.28 -38.54
N SER A 469 -1.68 -18.10 -38.99
CA SER A 469 -0.51 -17.41 -38.48
C SER A 469 -0.72 -16.92 -37.03
N PRO A 470 0.36 -16.71 -36.25
CA PRO A 470 0.25 -16.09 -34.94
C PRO A 470 -0.42 -14.71 -34.99
N PHE A 471 -0.19 -13.93 -36.06
CA PHE A 471 -0.82 -12.62 -36.25
C PHE A 471 -2.34 -12.69 -36.39
N GLU A 472 -2.88 -13.76 -36.98
CA GLU A 472 -4.31 -14.01 -37.03
C GLU A 472 -4.84 -14.51 -35.69
N MET A 473 -4.15 -15.46 -35.05
CA MET A 473 -4.54 -16.04 -33.76
C MET A 473 -4.45 -15.07 -32.58
N PHE A 474 -3.65 -14.01 -32.68
CA PHE A 474 -3.53 -12.96 -31.66
C PHE A 474 -4.34 -11.70 -32.01
N ASN A 475 -5.11 -11.73 -33.10
CA ASN A 475 -5.98 -10.63 -33.50
C ASN A 475 -7.43 -10.93 -33.09
N PHE A 476 -7.94 -10.13 -32.15
CA PHE A 476 -9.24 -10.38 -31.51
C PHE A 476 -10.38 -10.36 -32.54
N LYS A 477 -10.30 -9.46 -33.51
CA LYS A 477 -11.31 -9.33 -34.57
C LYS A 477 -11.32 -10.58 -35.46
N ILE A 478 -10.14 -11.00 -35.94
CA ILE A 478 -10.01 -12.17 -36.83
C ILE A 478 -10.48 -13.44 -36.14
N VAL A 479 -9.99 -13.70 -34.92
CA VAL A 479 -10.38 -14.88 -34.14
C VAL A 479 -11.88 -14.92 -33.90
N LYS A 480 -12.49 -13.76 -33.61
CA LYS A 480 -13.94 -13.66 -33.42
C LYS A 480 -14.70 -13.95 -34.71
N GLU A 481 -14.38 -13.25 -35.80
CA GLU A 481 -15.09 -13.36 -37.09
C GLU A 481 -14.95 -14.75 -37.71
N ALA A 482 -13.76 -15.36 -37.59
CA ALA A 482 -13.48 -16.70 -38.10
C ALA A 482 -13.81 -17.83 -37.09
N MET A 483 -14.40 -17.51 -35.94
CA MET A 483 -14.77 -18.46 -34.88
C MET A 483 -13.62 -19.40 -34.45
N LEU A 484 -12.41 -18.85 -34.36
CA LEU A 484 -11.21 -19.60 -33.97
C LEU A 484 -11.09 -19.75 -32.45
N GLU A 485 -10.07 -20.49 -32.00
CA GLU A 485 -9.72 -20.58 -30.59
C GLU A 485 -9.35 -19.21 -30.02
N LYS A 486 -10.04 -18.81 -28.94
CA LYS A 486 -9.96 -17.46 -28.37
C LYS A 486 -8.96 -17.32 -27.23
N ASN A 487 -8.44 -18.41 -26.69
CA ASN A 487 -7.72 -18.38 -25.41
C ASN A 487 -6.49 -17.46 -25.47
N TYR A 488 -5.67 -17.57 -26.53
CA TYR A 488 -4.50 -16.72 -26.74
C TYR A 488 -4.84 -15.24 -26.74
N VAL A 489 -5.80 -14.85 -27.58
CA VAL A 489 -6.12 -13.44 -27.78
C VAL A 489 -6.91 -12.83 -26.62
N VAL A 490 -7.72 -13.63 -25.92
CA VAL A 490 -8.44 -13.18 -24.73
C VAL A 490 -7.50 -12.93 -23.56
N ILE A 491 -6.58 -13.85 -23.27
CA ILE A 491 -5.58 -13.64 -22.21
C ILE A 491 -4.68 -12.45 -22.55
N LEU A 492 -4.25 -12.32 -23.81
CA LEU A 492 -3.50 -11.15 -24.28
C LEU A 492 -4.27 -9.85 -24.06
N ALA A 493 -5.54 -9.79 -24.47
CA ALA A 493 -6.38 -8.60 -24.32
C ALA A 493 -6.64 -8.23 -22.85
N ILE A 494 -6.84 -9.23 -21.98
CA ILE A 494 -6.97 -9.01 -20.53
C ILE A 494 -5.66 -8.46 -19.96
N ALA A 495 -4.52 -9.06 -20.30
CA ALA A 495 -3.22 -8.58 -19.84
C ALA A 495 -2.95 -7.14 -20.29
N GLN A 496 -3.24 -6.84 -21.55
CA GLN A 496 -3.12 -5.48 -22.06
C GLN A 496 -4.05 -4.51 -21.32
N SER A 497 -5.28 -4.92 -21.02
CA SER A 497 -6.22 -4.08 -20.27
C SER A 497 -5.79 -3.84 -18.82
N ILE A 498 -5.27 -4.86 -18.13
CA ILE A 498 -4.74 -4.71 -16.77
C ILE A 498 -3.58 -3.72 -16.79
N LEU A 499 -2.60 -3.94 -17.66
CA LEU A 499 -1.42 -3.08 -17.78
C LEU A 499 -1.78 -1.65 -18.24
N HIS A 500 -2.84 -1.47 -19.03
CA HIS A 500 -3.31 -0.15 -19.41
C HIS A 500 -3.75 0.68 -18.19
N HIS A 501 -4.48 0.06 -17.25
CA HIS A 501 -4.97 0.70 -16.03
C HIS A 501 -3.96 0.71 -14.88
N SER A 502 -2.91 -0.11 -14.97
CA SER A 502 -1.88 -0.19 -13.96
C SER A 502 -1.10 1.11 -13.78
N GLY A 503 -0.68 1.39 -12.54
CA GLY A 503 0.30 2.45 -12.26
C GLY A 503 1.70 2.08 -12.75
N ILE A 504 2.60 3.06 -12.92
CA ILE A 504 3.95 2.80 -13.44
C ILE A 504 4.76 1.81 -12.61
N GLY A 505 4.56 1.81 -11.29
CA GLY A 505 5.20 0.85 -10.39
C GLY A 505 4.82 -0.58 -10.74
N GLN A 506 3.52 -0.84 -10.96
CA GLN A 506 3.00 -2.15 -11.36
C GLN A 506 3.54 -2.56 -12.74
N ILE A 507 3.43 -1.70 -13.76
CA ILE A 507 3.89 -2.02 -15.12
C ILE A 507 5.39 -2.31 -15.14
N SER A 508 6.19 -1.56 -14.37
CA SER A 508 7.64 -1.76 -14.35
C SER A 508 8.09 -3.14 -13.86
N THR A 509 7.23 -3.87 -13.14
CA THR A 509 7.51 -5.26 -12.72
C THR A 509 7.56 -6.24 -13.89
N ILE A 510 6.97 -5.90 -15.03
CA ILE A 510 6.96 -6.78 -16.20
C ILE A 510 8.38 -7.04 -16.71
N THR A 511 9.27 -6.05 -16.64
CA THR A 511 10.67 -6.20 -17.10
C THR A 511 11.38 -7.31 -16.33
N ASP A 512 11.28 -7.28 -15.00
CA ASP A 512 11.86 -8.30 -14.13
C ASP A 512 11.19 -9.66 -14.36
N PHE A 513 9.87 -9.69 -14.51
CA PHE A 513 9.14 -10.94 -14.77
C PHE A 513 9.54 -11.57 -16.11
N ILE A 514 9.69 -10.78 -17.18
CA ILE A 514 10.14 -11.28 -18.48
C ILE A 514 11.53 -11.89 -18.32
N LYS A 515 12.45 -11.17 -17.68
CA LYS A 515 13.84 -11.61 -17.49
C LYS A 515 13.92 -12.92 -16.72
N GLU A 516 13.17 -13.05 -15.63
CA GLU A 516 13.27 -14.19 -14.72
C GLU A 516 12.39 -15.38 -15.12
N LYS A 517 11.22 -15.14 -15.71
CA LYS A 517 10.19 -16.18 -15.92
C LYS A 517 9.91 -16.47 -17.39
N PHE A 518 9.91 -15.48 -18.28
CA PHE A 518 9.64 -15.70 -19.71
C PHE A 518 10.90 -16.05 -20.50
N LYS A 519 12.00 -15.34 -20.28
CA LYS A 519 13.26 -15.56 -21.02
C LYS A 519 13.73 -17.02 -20.99
N PRO A 520 13.66 -17.75 -19.86
CA PRO A 520 14.08 -19.16 -19.81
C PRO A 520 13.23 -20.10 -20.67
N ILE A 521 11.94 -19.82 -20.84
CA ILE A 521 10.96 -20.73 -21.47
C ILE A 521 10.73 -20.45 -22.97
N ILE A 522 11.02 -19.23 -23.44
CA ILE A 522 10.81 -18.86 -24.85
C ILE A 522 11.91 -19.49 -25.71
N LYS A 523 11.56 -20.47 -26.54
CA LYS A 523 12.46 -21.17 -27.46
C LYS A 523 11.98 -21.13 -28.91
N THR A 524 10.72 -20.76 -29.16
CA THR A 524 10.13 -20.75 -30.49
C THR A 524 9.80 -19.34 -30.97
N GLU A 525 9.65 -19.22 -32.29
CA GLU A 525 9.25 -17.98 -32.95
C GLU A 525 7.89 -17.45 -32.48
N TYR A 526 6.92 -18.35 -32.31
CA TYR A 526 5.56 -18.00 -31.91
C TYR A 526 5.50 -17.45 -30.49
N GLN A 527 6.29 -18.02 -29.58
CA GLN A 527 6.44 -17.53 -28.21
C GLN A 527 7.04 -16.12 -28.16
N LEU A 528 8.06 -15.86 -28.98
CA LEU A 528 8.66 -14.53 -29.10
C LEU A 528 7.65 -13.50 -29.65
N ILE A 529 6.91 -13.85 -30.70
CA ILE A 529 5.88 -12.98 -31.26
C ILE A 529 4.81 -12.66 -30.21
N TYR A 530 4.35 -13.66 -29.45
CA TYR A 530 3.36 -13.43 -28.39
C TYR A 530 3.89 -12.47 -27.32
N LEU A 531 5.16 -12.61 -26.90
CA LEU A 531 5.79 -11.66 -25.99
C LEU A 531 5.82 -10.24 -26.57
N CYS A 532 6.17 -10.09 -27.85
CA CYS A 532 6.15 -8.79 -28.54
C CYS A 532 4.77 -8.14 -28.48
N HIS A 533 3.69 -8.90 -28.65
CA HIS A 533 2.32 -8.40 -28.51
C HIS A 533 1.96 -8.01 -27.07
N VAL A 534 2.57 -8.63 -26.06
CA VAL A 534 2.38 -8.26 -24.65
C VAL A 534 3.06 -6.92 -24.34
N VAL A 535 4.33 -6.75 -24.74
CA VAL A 535 5.14 -5.57 -24.31
C VAL A 535 5.03 -4.37 -25.24
N GLY A 536 4.87 -4.60 -26.54
CA GLY A 536 4.89 -3.57 -27.58
C GLY A 536 3.98 -2.37 -27.28
N PRO A 537 2.69 -2.58 -26.92
CA PRO A 537 1.75 -1.49 -26.64
C PRO A 537 2.16 -0.56 -25.49
N PHE A 538 3.02 -1.01 -24.56
CA PHE A 538 3.39 -0.26 -23.37
C PHE A 538 4.76 0.42 -23.46
N LEU A 539 5.51 0.21 -24.55
CA LEU A 539 6.84 0.79 -24.72
C LEU A 539 6.83 2.31 -24.67
N ASN A 540 5.84 2.96 -25.27
CA ASN A 540 5.72 4.42 -25.24
C ASN A 540 5.55 4.97 -23.82
N ARG A 541 4.69 4.30 -23.03
CA ARG A 541 4.43 4.67 -21.64
C ARG A 541 5.66 4.44 -20.77
N LEU A 542 6.32 3.29 -20.93
CA LEU A 542 7.58 2.99 -20.26
C LEU A 542 8.71 3.95 -20.66
N SER A 543 8.78 4.36 -21.92
CA SER A 543 9.79 5.31 -22.41
C SER A 543 9.63 6.68 -21.73
N THR A 544 8.38 7.14 -21.58
CA THR A 544 8.07 8.43 -20.96
C THR A 544 8.30 8.41 -19.45
N GLU A 545 7.82 7.38 -18.76
CA GLU A 545 7.76 7.37 -17.29
C GLU A 545 8.95 6.62 -16.63
N ARG A 546 9.59 5.68 -17.34
CA ARG A 546 10.72 4.86 -16.84
C ARG A 546 11.67 4.40 -17.97
N PRO A 547 12.45 5.30 -18.59
CA PRO A 547 13.23 5.02 -19.80
C PRO A 547 14.12 3.77 -19.73
N ARG A 548 14.76 3.51 -18.58
CA ARG A 548 15.63 2.33 -18.37
C ARG A 548 14.93 1.00 -18.66
N ALA A 549 13.64 0.91 -18.32
CA ALA A 549 12.87 -0.32 -18.56
C ALA A 549 12.75 -0.65 -20.05
N VAL A 550 12.71 0.37 -20.93
CA VAL A 550 12.67 0.15 -22.38
C VAL A 550 14.00 -0.36 -22.91
N SER A 551 15.13 0.17 -22.42
CA SER A 551 16.46 -0.36 -22.75
C SER A 551 16.61 -1.82 -22.32
N ASP A 552 16.16 -2.16 -21.11
CA ASP A 552 16.22 -3.53 -20.57
C ASP A 552 15.34 -4.48 -21.39
N ILE A 553 14.10 -4.10 -21.70
CA ILE A 553 13.20 -4.90 -22.56
C ILE A 553 13.81 -5.07 -23.95
N THR A 554 14.39 -4.01 -24.52
CA THR A 554 15.02 -4.08 -25.85
C THR A 554 16.14 -5.11 -25.84
N LEU A 555 17.06 -5.03 -24.87
CA LEU A 555 18.15 -6.01 -24.75
C LEU A 555 17.59 -7.43 -24.64
N ILE A 556 16.58 -7.65 -23.79
CA ILE A 556 15.95 -8.96 -23.61
C ILE A 556 15.34 -9.48 -24.93
N LEU A 557 14.70 -8.63 -25.74
CA LEU A 557 14.13 -9.03 -27.03
C LEU A 557 15.21 -9.49 -28.02
N TYR A 558 16.37 -8.83 -28.06
CA TYR A 558 17.50 -9.26 -28.89
C TYR A 558 18.12 -10.56 -28.39
N GLU A 559 18.31 -10.71 -27.08
CA GLU A 559 18.79 -11.97 -26.49
C GLU A 559 17.83 -13.13 -26.75
N LEU A 560 16.52 -12.87 -26.70
CA LEU A 560 15.49 -13.85 -27.03
C LEU A 560 15.47 -14.20 -28.52
N LEU A 561 15.66 -13.22 -29.40
CA LEU A 561 15.81 -13.47 -30.82
C LEU A 561 17.01 -14.39 -31.08
N GLU A 562 18.16 -14.14 -30.47
CA GLU A 562 19.33 -15.03 -30.55
C GLU A 562 19.03 -16.43 -30.02
N GLN A 563 18.34 -16.54 -28.89
CA GLN A 563 17.98 -17.81 -28.29
C GLN A 563 17.03 -18.63 -29.18
N VAL A 564 16.01 -17.98 -29.76
CA VAL A 564 15.06 -18.60 -30.69
C VAL A 564 15.73 -18.97 -32.00
N ASP A 565 16.60 -18.11 -32.51
CA ASP A 565 17.39 -18.33 -33.72
C ASP A 565 18.25 -19.59 -33.61
N LYS A 566 18.95 -19.76 -32.48
CA LYS A 566 19.80 -20.93 -32.20
C LYS A 566 19.02 -22.20 -31.90
N ALA A 567 17.81 -22.08 -31.37
CA ALA A 567 16.95 -23.23 -31.10
C ALA A 567 16.42 -23.89 -32.39
N GLN A 568 16.37 -23.16 -33.50
CA GLN A 568 15.95 -23.70 -34.79
C GLN A 568 17.13 -24.33 -35.55
N SER A 569 17.15 -25.66 -35.60
CA SER A 569 18.31 -26.47 -36.01
C SER A 569 18.74 -26.36 -37.47
N SER A 570 17.87 -25.88 -38.39
CA SER A 570 18.22 -25.77 -39.82
C SER A 570 17.30 -24.89 -40.66
N ALA A 571 16.01 -24.77 -40.32
CA ALA A 571 15.08 -23.91 -41.06
C ALA A 571 15.18 -22.44 -40.62
N PRO A 572 15.07 -21.47 -41.55
CA PRO A 572 14.91 -20.05 -41.20
C PRO A 572 13.59 -19.80 -40.47
N LEU A 573 13.61 -18.80 -39.58
CA LEU A 573 12.42 -18.24 -38.95
C LEU A 573 11.45 -17.76 -40.04
N LYS A 574 10.16 -18.01 -39.86
CA LYS A 574 9.13 -17.76 -40.89
C LYS A 574 8.71 -16.29 -40.96
N TYR A 575 8.79 -15.58 -39.85
CA TYR A 575 8.31 -14.23 -39.62
C TYR A 575 9.45 -13.28 -39.22
N MET A 576 10.62 -13.45 -39.86
CA MET A 576 11.79 -12.59 -39.64
C MET A 576 11.49 -11.11 -39.91
N ASP A 577 10.75 -10.80 -40.99
CA ASP A 577 10.50 -9.41 -41.38
C ASP A 577 9.69 -8.65 -40.30
N PRO A 578 8.51 -9.13 -39.84
CA PRO A 578 7.78 -8.46 -38.75
C PRO A 578 8.58 -8.30 -37.45
N ILE A 579 9.40 -9.30 -37.10
CA ILE A 579 10.24 -9.23 -35.90
C ILE A 579 11.29 -8.11 -36.07
N CYS A 580 11.99 -8.07 -37.20
CA CYS A 580 12.97 -7.03 -37.50
C CYS A 580 12.32 -5.64 -37.59
N ASP A 581 11.13 -5.53 -38.19
CA ASP A 581 10.39 -4.27 -38.30
C ASP A 581 10.06 -3.69 -36.92
N LEU A 582 9.63 -4.52 -35.97
CA LEU A 582 9.41 -4.09 -34.59
C LEU A 582 10.70 -3.63 -33.93
N LEU A 583 11.82 -4.35 -34.12
CA LEU A 583 13.12 -3.94 -33.55
C LEU A 583 13.60 -2.61 -34.14
N TYR A 584 13.38 -2.37 -35.43
CA TYR A 584 13.61 -1.06 -36.06
C TYR A 584 12.71 0.02 -35.50
N HIS A 585 11.42 -0.26 -35.32
CA HIS A 585 10.50 0.66 -34.67
C HIS A 585 11.01 1.04 -33.27
N ILE A 586 11.45 0.06 -32.47
CA ILE A 586 12.00 0.31 -31.13
C ILE A 586 13.25 1.17 -31.18
N LYS A 587 14.17 0.89 -32.13
CA LYS A 587 15.36 1.71 -32.36
C LYS A 587 14.98 3.16 -32.63
N TYR A 588 14.14 3.42 -33.63
CA TYR A 588 13.89 4.79 -34.07
C TYR A 588 12.97 5.58 -33.14
N MET A 589 12.05 4.91 -32.45
CA MET A 589 11.08 5.59 -31.59
C MET A 589 11.53 5.73 -30.14
N PHE A 590 12.41 4.85 -29.63
CA PHE A 590 12.70 4.80 -28.19
C PHE A 590 14.19 4.84 -27.83
N VAL A 591 15.01 3.92 -28.36
CA VAL A 591 16.39 3.73 -27.84
C VAL A 591 17.48 4.41 -28.66
N GLY A 592 17.20 4.80 -29.91
CA GLY A 592 18.15 5.43 -30.81
C GLY A 592 19.44 4.61 -31.00
N ASP A 593 20.57 5.28 -30.83
CA ASP A 593 21.91 4.66 -30.91
C ASP A 593 22.51 4.32 -29.53
N MET A 594 21.77 4.53 -28.43
CA MET A 594 22.27 4.31 -27.07
C MET A 594 22.69 2.86 -26.80
N MET A 595 22.00 1.90 -27.42
CA MET A 595 22.22 0.47 -27.22
C MET A 595 23.09 -0.15 -28.33
N LYS A 596 23.69 0.65 -29.22
CA LYS A 596 24.35 0.13 -30.43
C LYS A 596 25.44 -0.90 -30.10
N SER A 597 26.33 -0.59 -29.16
CA SER A 597 27.44 -1.47 -28.76
C SER A 597 26.96 -2.80 -28.17
N ASP A 598 25.94 -2.72 -27.32
CA ASP A 598 25.41 -3.87 -26.58
C ASP A 598 24.71 -4.86 -27.51
N LEU A 599 24.02 -4.32 -28.53
CA LEU A 599 23.28 -5.11 -29.52
C LEU A 599 24.17 -5.67 -30.63
N GLU A 600 25.30 -5.03 -30.95
CA GLU A 600 26.21 -5.46 -32.03
C GLU A 600 26.74 -6.88 -31.81
N ALA A 601 27.17 -7.19 -30.59
CA ALA A 601 27.65 -8.52 -30.23
C ALA A 601 26.56 -9.59 -30.39
N ILE A 602 25.30 -9.26 -30.09
CA ILE A 602 24.17 -10.19 -30.24
C ILE A 602 23.88 -10.40 -31.72
N ILE A 603 23.81 -9.32 -32.51
CA ILE A 603 23.48 -9.38 -33.95
C ILE A 603 24.51 -10.23 -34.71
N ARG A 604 25.81 -10.11 -34.42
CA ARG A 604 26.87 -10.93 -35.05
C ARG A 604 26.69 -12.43 -34.81
N ARG A 605 26.05 -12.83 -33.71
CA ARG A 605 25.79 -14.24 -33.36
C ARG A 605 24.50 -14.80 -33.99
N LEU A 606 23.69 -13.98 -34.65
CA LEU A 606 22.49 -14.41 -35.38
C LEU A 606 22.86 -15.03 -36.72
N ARG A 607 21.95 -15.80 -37.33
CA ARG A 607 22.15 -16.30 -38.69
C ARG A 607 22.27 -15.18 -39.74
N PRO A 608 22.93 -15.43 -40.89
CA PRO A 608 23.17 -14.41 -41.91
C PRO A 608 21.89 -13.71 -42.41
N ALA A 609 20.77 -14.43 -42.52
CA ALA A 609 19.51 -13.86 -42.97
C ALA A 609 18.93 -12.80 -41.99
N LEU A 610 19.17 -12.93 -40.69
CA LEU A 610 18.79 -11.93 -39.68
C LEU A 610 19.80 -10.78 -39.65
N GLN A 611 21.10 -11.08 -39.77
CA GLN A 611 22.15 -10.06 -39.86
C GLN A 611 21.89 -9.10 -41.04
N MET A 612 21.55 -9.65 -42.21
CA MET A 612 21.21 -8.87 -43.40
C MET A 612 20.01 -7.93 -43.19
N ARG A 613 18.99 -8.39 -42.46
CA ARG A 613 17.80 -7.58 -42.14
C ARG A 613 18.11 -6.50 -41.12
N LEU A 614 18.88 -6.83 -40.08
CA LEU A 614 19.22 -5.93 -38.98
C LEU A 614 20.48 -5.07 -39.24
N ARG A 615 21.07 -5.13 -40.44
CA ARG A 615 22.33 -4.47 -40.77
C ARG A 615 22.37 -2.97 -40.44
N PHE A 616 21.23 -2.28 -40.52
CA PHE A 616 21.15 -0.84 -40.22
C PHE A 616 20.98 -0.52 -38.73
N ILE A 617 20.76 -1.51 -37.86
CA ILE A 617 20.75 -1.29 -36.41
C ILE A 617 22.14 -0.88 -35.93
N THR A 618 23.18 -1.58 -36.40
CA THR A 618 24.59 -1.38 -36.00
C THR A 618 25.52 -0.93 -37.13
N ARG A 619 25.01 -0.84 -38.38
CA ARG A 619 25.76 -0.50 -39.60
C ARG A 619 26.85 -1.54 -39.93
N LEU A 620 26.48 -2.82 -39.95
CA LEU A 620 27.35 -3.91 -40.39
C LEU A 620 27.62 -3.80 -41.90
N ASN A 621 28.87 -4.00 -42.32
CA ASN A 621 29.21 -4.11 -43.74
C ASN A 621 28.71 -5.46 -44.28
N VAL A 622 28.25 -5.49 -45.53
CA VAL A 622 27.73 -6.72 -46.17
C VAL A 622 28.80 -7.82 -46.21
N ASP A 623 30.07 -7.43 -46.36
CA ASP A 623 31.21 -8.34 -46.42
C ASP A 623 31.56 -8.99 -45.07
N GLU A 624 31.06 -8.44 -43.95
CA GLU A 624 31.28 -8.97 -42.59
C GLU A 624 30.22 -10.03 -42.19
N ILE A 625 29.17 -10.19 -42.99
CA ILE A 625 28.03 -11.06 -42.67
C ILE A 625 28.36 -12.52 -43.00
N GLY A 626 28.29 -13.40 -42.00
CA GLY A 626 28.55 -14.84 -42.13
C GLY A 626 30.03 -15.27 -41.96
N VAL A 627 30.95 -14.33 -41.69
CA VAL A 627 32.40 -14.61 -41.59
C VAL A 627 32.79 -15.36 -40.29
N GLU A 628 32.10 -15.11 -39.16
CA GLU A 628 32.40 -15.80 -37.88
C GLU A 628 31.89 -17.26 -37.81
N GLN A 629 30.88 -17.64 -38.60
CA GLN A 629 30.34 -19.01 -38.61
C GLN A 629 31.26 -20.02 -39.31
N GLN A 630 32.09 -19.57 -40.27
CA GLN A 630 33.03 -20.45 -40.98
C GLN A 630 34.28 -20.82 -40.16
N ALA A 631 34.63 -20.03 -39.13
CA ALA A 631 35.83 -20.26 -38.34
C ALA A 631 35.71 -21.44 -37.35
N THR A 632 34.49 -21.93 -37.06
CA THR A 632 34.24 -23.00 -36.08
C THR A 632 34.13 -24.41 -36.68
N GLU A 633 33.90 -24.55 -38.00
CA GLU A 633 33.79 -25.87 -38.67
C GLU A 633 35.13 -26.40 -39.24
N GLY A 634 36.21 -25.60 -39.18
CA GLY A 634 37.45 -25.87 -39.91
C GLY A 634 38.66 -26.40 -39.12
N SER A 635 38.50 -26.99 -37.92
CA SER A 635 39.66 -27.47 -37.12
C SER A 635 39.60 -28.95 -36.76
N ILE A 636 40.15 -29.79 -37.63
CA ILE A 636 40.64 -31.14 -37.31
C ILE A 636 42.15 -31.04 -37.04
N PRO A 637 42.69 -31.50 -35.90
CA PRO A 637 44.12 -31.39 -35.63
C PRO A 637 44.88 -32.58 -36.23
N ALA A 638 45.86 -32.30 -37.09
CA ALA A 638 46.91 -33.25 -37.45
C ALA A 638 48.12 -33.04 -36.52
N ALA A 639 48.55 -34.14 -35.90
CA ALA A 639 49.69 -34.20 -35.00
C ALA A 639 51.04 -33.98 -35.71
N GLY A 640 52.02 -33.41 -35.01
CA GLY A 640 53.42 -33.50 -35.45
C GLY A 640 54.41 -32.49 -34.87
N GLN A 641 55.00 -32.86 -33.73
CA GLN A 641 56.42 -32.71 -33.36
C GLN A 641 57.01 -31.36 -32.92
N SER A 642 57.41 -31.43 -31.65
CA SER A 642 58.31 -30.70 -30.77
C SER A 642 59.65 -30.19 -31.32
N GLN A 643 60.10 -29.08 -30.72
CA GLN A 643 61.47 -28.67 -30.27
C GLN A 643 61.73 -27.20 -30.69
N ALA A 644 62.46 -26.34 -30.00
CA ALA A 644 63.03 -26.24 -28.66
C ALA A 644 63.53 -24.77 -28.54
N GLU A 645 63.79 -24.33 -27.30
CA GLU A 645 64.29 -23.01 -26.87
C GLU A 645 65.43 -22.41 -27.70
N PHE A 646 65.55 -21.08 -27.73
CA PHE A 646 66.79 -20.37 -27.31
C PHE A 646 66.54 -18.85 -27.15
N LYS A 647 66.86 -18.31 -25.95
CA LYS A 647 67.12 -16.87 -25.70
C LYS A 647 68.63 -16.63 -25.75
N PRO A 648 69.08 -15.40 -26.03
CA PRO A 648 69.89 -14.66 -25.04
C PRO A 648 69.45 -13.19 -24.92
N GLN A 649 69.32 -12.60 -23.71
CA GLN A 649 70.37 -11.90 -22.91
C GLN A 649 71.12 -10.80 -23.70
N VAL A 650 71.50 -9.61 -23.19
CA VAL A 650 71.44 -8.83 -21.93
C VAL A 650 71.97 -7.44 -22.32
N GLY A 651 71.57 -6.36 -21.62
CA GLY A 651 72.28 -5.07 -21.72
C GLY A 651 71.77 -4.02 -20.73
N GLN A 652 72.51 -3.83 -19.64
CA GLN A 652 72.32 -2.85 -18.55
C GLN A 652 72.73 -1.43 -18.94
N ALA A 653 72.12 -0.40 -18.29
CA ALA A 653 72.80 0.70 -17.55
C ALA A 653 71.74 1.74 -17.12
N VAL A 654 71.41 1.90 -15.83
CA VAL A 654 71.97 2.84 -14.81
C VAL A 654 71.68 4.32 -15.08
N GLY A 655 71.00 5.00 -14.14
CA GLY A 655 70.95 6.46 -14.02
C GLY A 655 69.89 6.94 -13.03
N ALA A 656 70.31 7.54 -11.92
CA ALA A 656 69.51 7.84 -10.74
C ALA A 656 69.06 9.32 -10.63
N GLY A 657 68.01 9.55 -9.83
CA GLY A 657 67.91 10.72 -8.93
C GLY A 657 66.98 11.87 -9.34
N GLY A 658 66.13 12.31 -8.39
CA GLY A 658 65.55 13.66 -8.41
C GLY A 658 64.15 13.80 -7.79
N VAL A 659 64.09 14.14 -6.50
CA VAL A 659 62.89 14.60 -5.78
C VAL A 659 62.82 16.14 -5.85
N GLY A 660 61.62 16.72 -6.04
CA GLY A 660 61.41 18.16 -5.77
C GLY A 660 60.11 18.78 -6.28
N GLY A 661 59.15 19.01 -5.37
CA GLY A 661 58.56 20.34 -5.13
C GLY A 661 57.50 20.96 -6.07
N THR A 662 56.25 20.89 -5.60
CA THR A 662 55.29 22.02 -5.35
C THR A 662 54.72 22.95 -6.44
N THR A 663 53.40 23.18 -6.28
CA THR A 663 52.57 24.40 -6.45
C THR A 663 51.78 24.67 -7.75
N VAL A 664 50.46 24.43 -7.65
CA VAL A 664 49.32 25.35 -7.86
C VAL A 664 49.22 26.16 -9.16
N GLN A 665 48.15 25.91 -9.94
CA GLN A 665 47.19 26.98 -10.26
C GLN A 665 45.82 26.41 -10.69
N GLN A 666 44.80 26.89 -9.97
CA GLN A 666 43.38 26.77 -10.27
C GLN A 666 43.02 27.70 -11.42
N THR A 667 42.12 27.27 -12.31
CA THR A 667 41.34 28.19 -13.14
C THR A 667 39.87 27.80 -13.05
N GLN A 668 39.12 28.66 -12.36
CA GLN A 668 37.66 28.69 -12.33
C GLN A 668 37.14 29.04 -13.72
N GLN A 669 36.08 28.36 -14.18
CA GLN A 669 35.21 28.86 -15.23
C GLN A 669 33.77 28.95 -14.72
N SER A 670 33.25 30.14 -14.91
CA SER A 670 31.99 30.72 -14.48
C SER A 670 30.82 30.27 -15.37
N GLN A 671 29.71 29.88 -14.73
CA GLN A 671 28.39 29.77 -15.36
C GLN A 671 27.66 31.13 -15.28
N PRO A 672 26.95 31.58 -16.33
CA PRO A 672 26.01 32.68 -16.22
C PRO A 672 24.62 32.20 -15.79
N GLN A 673 24.02 33.01 -14.91
CA GLN A 673 22.62 32.98 -14.49
C GLN A 673 21.69 33.31 -15.67
N ALA A 674 20.55 32.62 -15.73
CA ALA A 674 19.35 33.10 -16.42
C ALA A 674 18.25 33.32 -15.38
N VAL A 675 17.69 34.53 -15.41
CA VAL A 675 16.63 35.05 -14.57
C VAL A 675 15.35 35.16 -15.41
N GLN A 676 14.24 34.86 -14.74
CA GLN A 676 12.81 34.88 -15.12
C GLN A 676 12.20 33.60 -15.67
#